data_AF-A0A0A7LPX2-F1
#
_entry.id   AF-A0A0A7LPX2-F1
#
_cell.length_a   1.000
_cell.length_b   1.000
_cell.length_c   1.000
_cell.angle_alpha   90.00
_cell.angle_beta   90.00
_cell.angle_gamma   90.00
#
_symmetry.space_group_name_H-M   'P 1'
#
loop_
_entity.id
_entity.type
_entity.pdbx_description
1 polymer ?
#
loop_
_entity_poly.entity_id
_entity_poly.type
_entity_poly.pdbx_seq_one_letter_code
_entity_poly.pdbx_strand_id
1 'polypeptide(L)'
;MLLVAAVAVAALWQYATGTDATIPLVTVPQLTDVPTTVAQVPVGLHTLPVRANGYLLTETYNTIGPIIRPWLALGWVVVLGVCLTYWVAVVSTLARPAFIGGMALIIFLMMSLNADLLGVFNSQEQYFLMLSLALLGGTAYALHAFWPGVSLGRRLLLFGLLIGGLGLLLFLGSPVPAAQTALHLASYGTLAGTAALAMLVLWVSIENIRGLLWLNTQAENPGSRFGLLPFLLTSALYLGLLALYFFSDGAVEIVPGLRLEPFIFLLTAIAIGGLGLRQRAASYGGTVAFWPGAAHLYGTLAALALASLGYAFGTANDPLLTATRDFTVLTFLLLGAVFLLYILLNFAPLIRQRLRVYRVVFEPRRFPLYAAFVIGLGALAGVLIRNNLFLYNQAQAGYYNNLGDLTRYQSELQPTADALALLAERYYAESDALDRFNHKASLGRAALYHARGQRQNEINALRRALIRAASEKISLRLAALFDQPKDFFDRQRILQEALHSTPGSARLSNDLAQLYTRSALTDSVTFYQQRAAQLDGNNAVVKSNQLAFQIKQQQWSAAEALTRQSKAPASDTWQSNALLLAALRNPQMATLPGAPTDTVLTLPAFTRLYHEGLLRATRRDTTLLPTLANLLQYSGNDAYVEQLTFLRALTQYYGGHLVAAQNTLLPLTTAQSPSAAYYQHLLGLWLLEQGAASTAASYLAQAQQLGQPDAALARAYALALAGQPDSARRAAAVAVATADKPMAAQALQLLPVLRASYADIVAPSAPDSAKVMYLTLLGSGLTPAQRGALFESISIAGLRPAGAFAQAQAALRARQPTEVAALLKAYAPATGARTAAASRWNVLRGRYALLSGQTEVLRQLLPRAYFAVPEQAYQLYFRAATAASPAQASRLYQQLMQRAPYLEEATLAAAQHFAEQQQPQQTYNVLLRGLEYNPESIPVLKAYILAALESGLPDYTTGPLAKLKALLSPAEYITFHTQYNHRRGAPTPAPAPWR
;
A
#
# COMPACT_ATOMS: atom_id res chain seq x y z
N MET A 1 -5.51 -13.54 41.84
CA MET A 1 -6.14 -14.51 40.92
C MET A 1 -6.58 -13.87 39.61
N LEU A 2 -7.44 -12.84 39.61
CA LEU A 2 -7.84 -12.14 38.37
C LEU A 2 -6.64 -11.61 37.56
N LEU A 3 -5.67 -10.95 38.21
CA LEU A 3 -4.44 -10.50 37.54
C LEU A 3 -3.65 -11.65 36.88
N VAL A 4 -3.49 -12.78 37.58
CA VAL A 4 -2.78 -13.95 37.05
C VAL A 4 -3.50 -14.50 35.81
N ALA A 5 -4.83 -14.59 35.85
CA ALA A 5 -5.63 -15.04 34.71
C ALA A 5 -5.51 -14.07 33.52
N ALA A 6 -5.60 -12.76 33.76
CA ALA A 6 -5.45 -11.74 32.71
C ALA A 6 -4.07 -11.79 32.06
N VAL A 7 -3.00 -11.89 32.86
CA VAL A 7 -1.63 -12.00 32.37
C VAL A 7 -1.39 -13.33 31.64
N ALA A 8 -1.98 -14.44 32.11
CA ALA A 8 -1.92 -15.72 31.42
C ALA A 8 -2.57 -15.65 30.03
N VAL A 9 -3.75 -15.03 29.92
CA VAL A 9 -4.43 -14.80 28.63
C VAL A 9 -3.59 -13.91 27.73
N ALA A 10 -2.99 -12.83 28.27
CA ALA A 10 -2.10 -11.97 27.50
C ALA A 10 -0.85 -12.71 27.01
N ALA A 11 -0.24 -13.55 27.84
CA ALA A 11 0.92 -14.36 27.47
C ALA A 11 0.55 -15.41 26.39
N LEU A 12 -0.61 -16.05 26.49
CA LEU A 12 -1.13 -16.97 25.45
C LEU A 12 -1.41 -16.23 24.14
N TRP A 13 -1.95 -15.01 24.22
CA TRP A 13 -2.14 -14.16 23.05
C TRP A 13 -0.80 -13.82 22.37
N GLN A 14 0.23 -13.46 23.14
CA GLN A 14 1.57 -13.22 22.60
C GLN A 14 2.24 -14.50 22.11
N TYR A 15 2.00 -15.66 22.72
CA TYR A 15 2.46 -16.95 22.19
C TYR A 15 1.92 -17.19 20.77
N ALA A 16 0.62 -16.91 20.56
CA ALA A 16 -0.03 -17.12 19.27
C ALA A 16 0.33 -16.05 18.21
N THR A 17 0.47 -14.78 18.61
CA THR A 17 0.56 -13.64 17.67
C THR A 17 1.88 -12.88 17.70
N GLY A 18 2.71 -13.08 18.73
CA GLY A 18 3.89 -12.26 19.02
C GLY A 18 4.94 -12.29 17.90
N THR A 19 5.21 -13.46 17.34
CA THR A 19 6.16 -13.63 16.23
C THR A 19 5.69 -12.94 14.95
N ASP A 20 4.39 -13.00 14.65
CA ASP A 20 3.81 -12.34 13.47
C ASP A 20 3.70 -10.82 13.65
N ALA A 21 3.42 -10.35 14.86
CA ALA A 21 3.41 -8.93 15.17
C ALA A 21 4.83 -8.31 15.22
N THR A 22 5.83 -9.07 15.64
CA THR A 22 7.23 -8.60 15.73
C THR A 22 7.94 -8.69 14.38
N ILE A 23 7.70 -9.74 13.62
CA ILE A 23 8.32 -9.97 12.31
C ILE A 23 7.19 -10.12 11.30
N PRO A 24 6.46 -9.04 10.96
CA PRO A 24 5.34 -9.12 10.04
C PRO A 24 5.81 -9.43 8.62
N LEU A 25 5.03 -10.27 7.95
CA LEU A 25 5.11 -10.44 6.51
C LEU A 25 4.26 -9.37 5.85
N VAL A 26 4.90 -8.60 4.97
CA VAL A 26 4.26 -7.55 4.18
C VAL A 26 4.33 -7.94 2.70
N THR A 27 3.36 -7.48 1.92
CA THR A 27 3.38 -7.64 0.47
C THR A 27 4.05 -6.42 -0.15
N VAL A 28 4.90 -6.68 -1.15
CA VAL A 28 5.56 -5.66 -1.97
C VAL A 28 4.94 -5.72 -3.36
N PRO A 29 4.05 -4.76 -3.69
CA PRO A 29 3.42 -4.70 -5.00
C PRO A 29 4.43 -4.24 -6.07
N GLN A 30 4.32 -4.82 -7.26
CA GLN A 30 5.11 -4.52 -8.45
C GLN A 30 4.14 -4.15 -9.58
N LEU A 31 4.45 -3.07 -10.30
CA LEU A 31 3.67 -2.59 -11.43
C LEU A 31 4.34 -2.97 -12.74
N THR A 32 3.54 -3.43 -13.70
CA THR A 32 3.95 -3.58 -15.10
C THR A 32 2.96 -2.83 -16.00
N ASP A 33 3.47 -1.93 -16.82
CA ASP A 33 2.62 -1.12 -17.72
C ASP A 33 2.01 -1.98 -18.83
N VAL A 34 0.73 -1.78 -19.09
CA VAL A 34 -0.05 -2.42 -20.15
C VAL A 34 -0.78 -1.35 -20.95
N PRO A 35 -0.42 -1.11 -22.22
CA PRO A 35 -1.10 -0.12 -23.05
C PRO A 35 -2.61 -0.37 -23.13
N THR A 36 -3.41 0.61 -22.69
CA THR A 36 -4.87 0.52 -22.64
C THR A 36 -5.48 1.64 -23.46
N THR A 37 -6.47 1.33 -24.31
CA THR A 37 -7.13 2.35 -25.14
C THR A 37 -8.37 2.87 -24.43
N VAL A 38 -8.41 4.18 -24.16
CA VAL A 38 -9.51 4.84 -23.43
C VAL A 38 -10.57 5.37 -24.40
N ALA A 39 -10.14 5.92 -25.54
CA ALA A 39 -11.03 6.42 -26.58
C ALA A 39 -10.38 6.37 -27.97
N GLN A 40 -11.13 6.79 -28.98
CA GLN A 40 -10.71 6.83 -30.38
C GLN A 40 -11.09 8.18 -30.98
N VAL A 41 -10.11 8.92 -31.51
CA VAL A 41 -10.33 10.19 -32.22
C VAL A 41 -10.52 9.91 -33.71
N PRO A 42 -11.71 10.20 -34.28
CA PRO A 42 -12.02 9.89 -35.67
C PRO A 42 -11.45 10.93 -36.63
N VAL A 43 -10.77 10.48 -37.69
CA VAL A 43 -10.25 11.31 -38.77
C VAL A 43 -10.60 10.67 -40.12
N GLY A 44 -11.69 11.15 -40.74
CA GLY A 44 -12.23 10.54 -41.94
C GLY A 44 -12.68 9.10 -41.70
N LEU A 45 -12.09 8.15 -42.44
CA LEU A 45 -12.33 6.72 -42.28
C LEU A 45 -11.45 6.06 -41.21
N HIS A 46 -10.43 6.76 -40.70
CA HIS A 46 -9.49 6.19 -39.75
C HIS A 46 -9.75 6.71 -38.33
N THR A 47 -9.22 6.02 -37.33
CA THR A 47 -9.29 6.43 -35.92
C THR A 47 -7.91 6.42 -35.29
N LEU A 48 -7.64 7.43 -34.46
CA LEU A 48 -6.40 7.55 -33.70
C LEU A 48 -6.69 7.14 -32.24
N PRO A 49 -5.97 6.14 -31.69
CA PRO A 49 -6.24 5.65 -30.34
C PRO A 49 -5.74 6.66 -29.30
N VAL A 50 -6.62 7.00 -28.35
CA VAL A 50 -6.21 7.68 -27.11
C VAL A 50 -5.77 6.61 -26.13
N ARG A 51 -4.46 6.40 -26.04
CA ARG A 51 -3.86 5.41 -25.14
C ARG A 51 -3.64 6.00 -23.74
N ALA A 52 -3.77 5.17 -22.73
CA ALA A 52 -3.32 5.41 -21.36
C ALA A 52 -2.56 4.18 -20.88
N ASN A 53 -1.72 4.34 -19.86
CA ASN A 53 -1.09 3.19 -19.22
C ASN A 53 -2.13 2.53 -18.33
N GLY A 54 -2.44 1.26 -18.58
CA GLY A 54 -2.99 0.36 -17.57
C GLY A 54 -1.83 -0.27 -16.79
N TYR A 55 -2.10 -0.80 -15.62
CA TYR A 55 -1.07 -1.23 -14.68
C TYR A 55 -1.37 -2.62 -14.13
N LEU A 56 -0.65 -3.62 -14.62
CA LEU A 56 -0.74 -4.96 -14.08
C LEU A 56 -0.02 -5.01 -12.74
N LEU A 57 -0.72 -5.45 -11.69
CA LEU A 57 -0.17 -5.59 -10.36
C LEU A 57 0.20 -7.04 -10.06
N THR A 58 1.42 -7.25 -9.60
CA THR A 58 1.83 -8.49 -8.91
C THR A 58 2.37 -8.17 -7.53
N GLU A 59 2.41 -9.16 -6.65
CA GLU A 59 2.83 -9.00 -5.26
C GLU A 59 3.83 -10.09 -4.88
N THR A 60 4.88 -9.68 -4.19
CA THR A 60 5.87 -10.59 -3.57
C THR A 60 5.89 -10.39 -2.06
N TYR A 61 6.40 -11.35 -1.31
CA TYR A 61 6.45 -11.24 0.15
C TYR A 61 7.80 -10.72 0.64
N ASN A 62 7.76 -9.89 1.68
CA ASN A 62 8.94 -9.40 2.38
C ASN A 62 8.68 -9.38 3.89
N THR A 63 9.71 -9.25 4.70
CA THR A 63 9.57 -8.90 6.11
C THR A 63 10.24 -7.58 6.44
N ILE A 64 9.62 -6.83 7.34
CA ILE A 64 10.16 -5.60 7.90
C ILE A 64 10.33 -5.86 9.39
N GLY A 65 11.53 -5.66 9.92
CA GLY A 65 11.77 -5.77 11.36
C GLY A 65 12.87 -6.76 11.75
N PRO A 66 13.04 -6.96 13.06
CA PRO A 66 11.97 -7.04 14.05
C PRO A 66 11.46 -5.66 14.49
N ILE A 67 10.15 -5.49 14.57
CA ILE A 67 9.51 -4.27 15.05
C ILE A 67 9.67 -4.20 16.57
N ILE A 68 10.13 -3.05 17.06
CA ILE A 68 10.26 -2.78 18.49
C ILE A 68 8.87 -2.40 19.03
N ARG A 69 8.45 -2.99 20.16
CA ARG A 69 7.09 -2.83 20.71
C ARG A 69 7.12 -2.19 22.11
N PRO A 70 7.32 -0.86 22.23
CA PRO A 70 7.42 -0.18 23.53
C PRO A 70 6.17 -0.34 24.41
N TRP A 71 4.98 -0.47 23.81
CA TRP A 71 3.74 -0.66 24.56
C TRP A 71 3.69 -2.02 25.29
N LEU A 72 4.36 -3.06 24.77
CA LEU A 72 4.50 -4.33 25.48
C LEU A 72 5.44 -4.20 26.67
N ALA A 73 6.53 -3.44 26.51
CA ALA A 73 7.43 -3.11 27.60
C ALA A 73 6.68 -2.34 28.70
N LEU A 74 5.83 -1.37 28.33
CA LEU A 74 4.96 -0.66 29.27
C LEU A 74 4.01 -1.62 30.00
N GLY A 75 3.35 -2.54 29.28
CA GLY A 75 2.50 -3.55 29.89
C GLY A 75 3.24 -4.42 30.91
N TRP A 76 4.46 -4.84 30.59
CA TRP A 76 5.33 -5.58 31.52
C TRP A 76 5.71 -4.74 32.74
N VAL A 77 6.10 -3.48 32.57
CA VAL A 77 6.42 -2.54 33.67
C VAL A 77 5.23 -2.32 34.59
N VAL A 78 4.01 -2.19 34.06
CA VAL A 78 2.79 -2.07 34.87
C VAL A 78 2.57 -3.33 35.71
N VAL A 79 2.72 -4.52 35.13
CA VAL A 79 2.62 -5.78 35.89
C VAL A 79 3.74 -5.86 36.95
N LEU A 80 4.96 -5.45 36.62
CA LEU A 80 6.06 -5.36 37.58
C LEU A 80 5.71 -4.46 38.77
N GLY A 81 5.15 -3.27 38.54
CA GLY A 81 4.74 -2.35 39.61
C GLY A 81 3.67 -2.92 40.53
N VAL A 82 2.66 -3.59 39.95
CA VAL A 82 1.63 -4.29 40.74
C VAL A 82 2.24 -5.45 41.53
N CYS A 83 3.10 -6.26 40.90
CA CYS A 83 3.77 -7.37 41.56
C CYS A 83 4.68 -6.89 42.70
N LEU A 84 5.44 -5.81 42.50
CA LEU A 84 6.25 -5.17 43.54
C LEU A 84 5.38 -4.72 44.73
N THR A 85 4.22 -4.10 44.45
CA THR A 85 3.29 -3.65 45.49
C THR A 85 2.83 -4.82 46.37
N TYR A 86 2.39 -5.91 45.75
CA TYR A 86 2.00 -7.11 46.48
C TYR A 86 3.17 -7.76 47.21
N TRP A 87 4.33 -7.84 46.55
CA TRP A 87 5.53 -8.45 47.12
C TRP A 87 5.97 -7.73 48.40
N VAL A 88 6.19 -6.42 48.35
CA VAL A 88 6.67 -5.64 49.51
C VAL A 88 5.61 -5.64 50.63
N ALA A 89 4.33 -5.47 50.29
CA ALA A 89 3.25 -5.50 51.26
C ALA A 89 3.17 -6.84 52.01
N VAL A 90 3.31 -7.95 51.31
CA VAL A 90 3.24 -9.29 51.92
C VAL A 90 4.52 -9.60 52.69
N VAL A 91 5.70 -9.34 52.12
CA VAL A 91 7.00 -9.59 52.76
C VAL A 91 7.10 -8.87 54.10
N SER A 92 6.60 -7.63 54.19
CA SER A 92 6.59 -6.86 55.45
C SER A 92 5.72 -7.47 56.58
N THR A 93 4.92 -8.49 56.29
CA THR A 93 4.12 -9.25 57.28
C THR A 93 4.75 -10.57 57.72
N LEU A 94 5.84 -11.00 57.06
CA LEU A 94 6.44 -12.32 57.29
C LEU A 94 7.36 -12.32 58.52
N ALA A 95 7.68 -13.53 59.00
CA ALA A 95 8.68 -13.72 60.04
C ALA A 95 10.06 -13.22 59.59
N ARG A 96 10.89 -12.80 60.55
CA ARG A 96 12.21 -12.18 60.31
C ARG A 96 13.07 -12.85 59.21
N PRO A 97 13.29 -14.18 59.17
CA PRO A 97 14.12 -14.77 58.11
C PRO A 97 13.49 -14.65 56.71
N ALA A 98 12.16 -14.80 56.60
CA ALA A 98 11.43 -14.65 55.35
C ALA A 98 11.33 -13.17 54.92
N PHE A 99 11.26 -12.24 55.88
CA PHE A 99 11.34 -10.80 55.63
C PHE A 99 12.70 -10.43 55.01
N ILE A 100 13.80 -10.85 55.61
CA ILE A 100 15.16 -10.57 55.12
C ILE A 100 15.36 -11.12 53.70
N GLY A 101 14.99 -12.39 53.46
CA GLY A 101 15.08 -13.00 52.14
C GLY A 101 14.20 -12.29 51.09
N GLY A 102 12.97 -11.92 51.46
CA GLY A 102 12.06 -11.20 50.58
C GLY A 102 12.55 -9.78 50.24
N MET A 103 13.17 -9.09 51.18
CA MET A 103 13.76 -7.76 50.96
C MET A 103 15.03 -7.82 50.12
N ALA A 104 15.87 -8.85 50.28
CA ALA A 104 17.05 -9.05 49.44
C ALA A 104 16.68 -9.14 47.95
N LEU A 105 15.60 -9.86 47.62
CA LEU A 105 15.10 -9.95 46.25
C LEU A 105 14.63 -8.60 45.68
N ILE A 106 14.02 -7.74 46.52
CA ILE A 106 13.64 -6.38 46.10
C ILE A 106 14.89 -5.55 45.81
N ILE A 107 15.91 -5.62 46.68
CA ILE A 107 17.16 -4.87 46.51
C ILE A 107 17.82 -5.25 45.18
N PHE A 108 18.00 -6.55 44.91
CA PHE A 108 18.58 -7.02 43.64
C PHE A 108 17.74 -6.61 42.43
N LEU A 109 16.41 -6.68 42.54
CA LEU A 109 15.51 -6.23 41.48
C LEU A 109 15.69 -4.72 41.21
N MET A 110 15.68 -3.87 42.23
CA MET A 110 15.87 -2.42 42.06
C MET A 110 17.24 -2.09 41.47
N MET A 111 18.31 -2.76 41.93
CA MET A 111 19.64 -2.63 41.34
C MET A 111 19.66 -3.04 39.86
N SER A 112 18.97 -4.13 39.50
CA SER A 112 18.97 -4.63 38.12
C SER A 112 18.31 -3.69 37.11
N LEU A 113 17.33 -2.87 37.54
CA LEU A 113 16.60 -1.97 36.66
C LEU A 113 17.44 -0.80 36.13
N ASN A 114 18.56 -0.46 36.81
CA ASN A 114 19.42 0.69 36.48
C ASN A 114 18.63 1.96 36.14
N ALA A 115 17.62 2.27 36.96
CA ALA A 115 16.68 3.36 36.67
C ALA A 115 17.35 4.76 36.70
N ASP A 116 18.48 4.91 37.38
CA ASP A 116 19.26 6.15 37.42
C ASP A 116 19.75 6.59 36.03
N LEU A 117 20.00 5.64 35.12
CA LEU A 117 20.40 5.93 33.73
C LEU A 117 19.32 6.70 32.95
N LEU A 118 18.07 6.72 33.43
CA LEU A 118 17.01 7.54 32.86
C LEU A 118 17.20 9.04 33.14
N GLY A 119 18.11 9.43 34.02
CA GLY A 119 18.50 10.84 34.20
C GLY A 119 17.48 11.70 34.95
N VAL A 120 16.68 11.11 35.84
CA VAL A 120 15.69 11.84 36.67
C VAL A 120 16.33 12.86 37.62
N PHE A 121 17.49 12.51 38.19
CA PHE A 121 18.28 13.41 39.04
C PHE A 121 19.65 13.68 38.43
N ASN A 122 20.48 12.64 38.30
CA ASN A 122 21.77 12.64 37.63
C ASN A 122 22.04 11.22 37.15
N SER A 123 22.36 11.02 35.86
CA SER A 123 22.58 9.70 35.27
C SER A 123 23.88 9.03 35.69
N GLN A 124 24.80 9.74 36.34
CA GLN A 124 26.09 9.21 36.81
C GLN A 124 26.04 8.72 38.26
N GLU A 125 25.00 9.10 39.01
CA GLU A 125 24.87 8.83 40.44
C GLU A 125 23.65 7.94 40.72
N GLN A 126 23.66 7.19 41.82
CA GLN A 126 22.60 6.22 42.15
C GLN A 126 21.47 6.79 43.02
N TYR A 127 21.09 8.06 42.80
CA TYR A 127 20.15 8.77 43.67
C TYR A 127 18.74 8.19 43.66
N PHE A 128 18.23 7.79 42.50
CA PHE A 128 16.90 7.18 42.39
C PHE A 128 16.88 5.81 43.06
N LEU A 129 17.92 4.99 42.88
CA LEU A 129 18.05 3.72 43.59
C LEU A 129 18.05 3.95 45.11
N MET A 130 18.89 4.87 45.63
CA MET A 130 18.93 5.18 47.06
C MET A 130 17.58 5.66 47.59
N LEU A 131 16.90 6.54 46.86
CA LEU A 131 15.55 7.01 47.20
C LEU A 131 14.55 5.85 47.26
N SER A 132 14.56 4.97 46.25
CA SER A 132 13.64 3.83 46.19
C SER A 132 13.88 2.83 47.32
N LEU A 133 15.14 2.56 47.68
CA LEU A 133 15.50 1.66 48.78
C LEU A 133 15.17 2.28 50.14
N ALA A 134 15.42 3.58 50.33
CA ALA A 134 15.06 4.29 51.54
C ALA A 134 13.54 4.29 51.75
N LEU A 135 12.76 4.63 50.71
CA LEU A 135 11.31 4.66 50.79
C LEU A 135 10.70 3.27 50.95
N LEU A 136 10.99 2.34 50.03
CA LEU A 136 10.36 1.01 50.05
C LEU A 136 10.93 0.15 51.17
N GLY A 137 12.25 0.09 51.32
CA GLY A 137 12.92 -0.69 52.35
C GLY A 137 12.72 -0.13 53.75
N GLY A 138 12.85 1.19 53.94
CA GLY A 138 12.60 1.85 55.22
C GLY A 138 11.16 1.70 55.68
N THR A 139 10.19 1.91 54.79
CA THR A 139 8.76 1.72 55.11
C THR A 139 8.43 0.26 55.39
N ALA A 140 8.96 -0.69 54.61
CA ALA A 140 8.77 -2.11 54.85
C ALA A 140 9.36 -2.57 56.19
N TYR A 141 10.55 -2.08 56.54
CA TYR A 141 11.17 -2.34 57.83
C TYR A 141 10.36 -1.74 58.98
N ALA A 142 9.90 -0.49 58.85
CA ALA A 142 9.11 0.16 59.90
C ALA A 142 7.79 -0.57 60.17
N LEU A 143 7.09 -0.99 59.10
CA LEU A 143 5.87 -1.79 59.20
C LEU A 143 6.13 -3.22 59.75
N HIS A 144 7.31 -3.78 59.51
CA HIS A 144 7.70 -5.09 60.04
C HIS A 144 8.09 -5.03 61.52
N ALA A 145 8.90 -4.05 61.91
CA ALA A 145 9.50 -3.95 63.24
C ALA A 145 8.62 -3.20 64.26
N PHE A 146 7.96 -2.11 63.86
CA PHE A 146 7.24 -1.22 64.77
C PHE A 146 5.72 -1.33 64.65
N TRP A 147 5.18 -1.63 63.46
CA TRP A 147 3.73 -1.68 63.22
C TRP A 147 3.21 -3.00 62.65
N PRO A 148 3.46 -4.15 63.31
CA PRO A 148 3.03 -5.46 62.80
C PRO A 148 1.51 -5.57 62.64
N GLY A 149 0.72 -4.85 63.45
CA GLY A 149 -0.76 -4.89 63.43
C GLY A 149 -1.45 -4.22 62.23
N VAL A 150 -0.73 -3.53 61.35
CA VAL A 150 -1.32 -2.89 60.16
C VAL A 150 -1.80 -3.95 59.18
N SER A 151 -3.09 -3.89 58.81
CA SER A 151 -3.71 -4.84 57.89
C SER A 151 -3.08 -4.81 56.48
N LEU A 152 -3.09 -5.96 55.79
CA LEU A 152 -2.53 -6.08 54.45
C LEU A 152 -3.11 -5.07 53.46
N GLY A 153 -4.41 -4.77 53.54
CA GLY A 153 -5.05 -3.80 52.64
C GLY A 153 -4.46 -2.38 52.75
N ARG A 154 -4.16 -1.93 53.97
CA ARG A 154 -3.49 -0.63 54.20
C ARG A 154 -2.05 -0.65 53.72
N ARG A 155 -1.33 -1.77 53.91
CA ARG A 155 0.03 -1.96 53.38
C ARG A 155 0.04 -1.91 51.85
N LEU A 156 -0.91 -2.58 51.20
CA LEU A 156 -1.06 -2.54 49.73
C LEU A 156 -1.35 -1.14 49.22
N LEU A 157 -2.24 -0.38 49.89
CA LEU A 157 -2.52 1.01 49.52
C LEU A 157 -1.26 1.89 49.68
N LEU A 158 -0.55 1.76 50.80
CA LEU A 158 0.68 2.53 51.05
C LEU A 158 1.77 2.22 50.01
N PHE A 159 2.10 0.94 49.81
CA PHE A 159 3.10 0.56 48.82
C PHE A 159 2.64 0.84 47.39
N GLY A 160 1.35 0.76 47.10
CA GLY A 160 0.79 1.14 45.81
C GLY A 160 0.97 2.62 45.52
N LEU A 161 0.76 3.49 46.51
CA LEU A 161 1.03 4.92 46.40
C LEU A 161 2.53 5.21 46.27
N LEU A 162 3.39 4.54 47.04
CA LEU A 162 4.84 4.72 46.95
C LEU A 162 5.39 4.27 45.59
N ILE A 163 5.04 3.07 45.13
CA ILE A 163 5.50 2.53 43.84
C ILE A 163 4.88 3.32 42.69
N GLY A 164 3.59 3.68 42.78
CA GLY A 164 2.93 4.55 41.81
C GLY A 164 3.58 5.93 41.73
N GLY A 165 3.93 6.52 42.87
CA GLY A 165 4.65 7.79 42.96
C GLY A 165 6.08 7.71 42.38
N LEU A 166 6.83 6.66 42.70
CA LEU A 166 8.15 6.40 42.11
C LEU A 166 8.06 6.18 40.60
N GLY A 167 7.07 5.42 40.14
CA GLY A 167 6.82 5.22 38.71
C GLY A 167 6.46 6.53 38.01
N LEU A 168 5.58 7.34 38.58
CA LEU A 168 5.22 8.65 38.05
C LEU A 168 6.41 9.61 38.01
N LEU A 169 7.27 9.57 39.03
CA LEU A 169 8.53 10.31 39.03
C LEU A 169 9.46 9.86 37.90
N LEU A 170 9.58 8.56 37.61
CA LEU A 170 10.37 8.07 36.48
C LEU A 170 9.79 8.52 35.13
N PHE A 171 8.49 8.38 34.94
CA PHE A 171 7.86 8.66 33.63
C PHE A 171 7.68 10.16 33.35
N LEU A 172 7.50 10.99 34.37
CA LEU A 172 7.35 12.44 34.21
C LEU A 172 8.65 13.22 34.45
N GLY A 173 9.56 12.70 35.28
CA GLY A 173 10.82 13.36 35.63
C GLY A 173 11.99 13.00 34.72
N SER A 174 11.86 11.97 33.88
CA SER A 174 12.89 11.58 32.92
C SER A 174 12.88 12.50 31.68
N PRO A 175 14.05 12.97 31.19
CA PRO A 175 14.16 13.72 29.94
C PRO A 175 13.88 12.87 28.68
N VAL A 176 13.79 11.54 28.79
CA VAL A 176 13.52 10.66 27.64
C VAL A 176 12.04 10.31 27.49
N PRO A 177 11.54 10.04 26.26
CA PRO A 177 10.13 9.71 26.03
C PRO A 177 9.66 8.48 26.83
N ALA A 178 8.37 8.46 27.21
CA ALA A 178 7.76 7.36 27.96
C ALA A 178 7.98 5.96 27.33
N ALA A 179 7.98 5.87 25.99
CA ALA A 179 8.27 4.64 25.26
C ALA A 179 9.70 4.12 25.53
N GLN A 180 10.68 5.02 25.54
CA GLN A 180 12.08 4.69 25.85
C GLN A 180 12.25 4.32 27.32
N THR A 181 11.58 5.04 28.24
CA THR A 181 11.55 4.71 29.68
C THR A 181 11.02 3.31 29.94
N ALA A 182 9.90 2.95 29.29
CA ALA A 182 9.32 1.62 29.42
C ALA A 182 10.24 0.52 28.88
N LEU A 183 10.83 0.73 27.69
CA LEU A 183 11.82 -0.19 27.10
C LEU A 183 13.05 -0.35 28.00
N HIS A 184 13.56 0.74 28.58
CA HIS A 184 14.70 0.70 29.49
C HIS A 184 14.44 -0.23 30.68
N LEU A 185 13.35 0.01 31.40
CA LEU A 185 12.99 -0.78 32.57
C LEU A 185 12.74 -2.24 32.22
N ALA A 186 12.11 -2.52 31.06
CA ALA A 186 11.88 -3.89 30.60
C ALA A 186 13.19 -4.59 30.18
N SER A 187 14.06 -3.91 29.44
CA SER A 187 15.34 -4.46 28.98
C SER A 187 16.25 -4.78 30.17
N TYR A 188 16.45 -3.83 31.07
CA TYR A 188 17.25 -4.04 32.28
C TYR A 188 16.59 -5.03 33.26
N GLY A 189 15.27 -5.06 33.32
CA GLY A 189 14.49 -6.01 34.11
C GLY A 189 14.43 -7.45 33.57
N THR A 190 14.97 -7.72 32.37
CA THR A 190 14.86 -9.04 31.71
C THR A 190 15.37 -10.17 32.60
N LEU A 191 16.58 -10.03 33.18
CA LEU A 191 17.17 -11.06 34.02
C LEU A 191 16.37 -11.30 35.30
N ALA A 192 15.81 -10.24 35.89
CA ALA A 192 14.94 -10.37 37.05
C ALA A 192 13.62 -11.09 36.70
N GLY A 193 13.04 -10.81 35.53
CA GLY A 193 11.90 -11.55 35.00
C GLY A 193 12.20 -13.03 34.78
N THR A 194 13.37 -13.35 34.22
CA THR A 194 13.85 -14.73 34.05
C THR A 194 14.07 -15.43 35.39
N ALA A 195 14.65 -14.73 36.38
CA ALA A 195 14.81 -15.25 37.74
C ALA A 195 13.45 -15.52 38.41
N ALA A 196 12.46 -14.64 38.22
CA ALA A 196 11.11 -14.84 38.71
C ALA A 196 10.46 -16.10 38.10
N LEU A 197 10.63 -16.30 36.79
CA LEU A 197 10.18 -17.51 36.11
C LEU A 197 10.91 -18.76 36.63
N ALA A 198 12.24 -18.71 36.78
CA ALA A 198 13.01 -19.83 37.32
C ALA A 198 12.56 -20.19 38.75
N MET A 199 12.35 -19.19 39.63
CA MET A 199 11.82 -19.39 40.97
C MET A 199 10.42 -20.03 40.95
N LEU A 200 9.54 -19.61 40.03
CA LEU A 200 8.22 -20.22 39.87
C LEU A 200 8.33 -21.68 39.43
N VAL A 201 9.13 -21.96 38.40
CA VAL A 201 9.35 -23.31 37.86
C VAL A 201 9.89 -24.23 38.96
N LEU A 202 10.88 -23.79 39.74
CA LEU A 202 11.39 -24.53 40.89
C LEU A 202 10.29 -24.78 41.93
N TRP A 203 9.47 -23.78 42.24
CA TRP A 203 8.35 -23.91 43.18
C TRP A 203 7.36 -25.00 42.74
N VAL A 204 6.94 -24.97 41.46
CA VAL A 204 5.87 -25.84 40.92
C VAL A 204 6.37 -27.15 40.32
N SER A 205 7.69 -27.38 40.33
CA SER A 205 8.36 -28.53 39.70
C SER A 205 7.82 -29.91 40.08
N ILE A 206 7.34 -30.07 41.32
CA ILE A 206 6.81 -31.32 41.85
C ILE A 206 5.30 -31.51 41.58
N GLU A 207 4.61 -30.44 41.15
CA GLU A 207 3.15 -30.37 41.18
C GLU A 207 2.50 -31.25 40.12
N ASN A 208 3.14 -31.50 38.97
CA ASN A 208 2.59 -32.41 37.95
C ASN A 208 2.56 -33.87 38.45
N ILE A 209 3.64 -34.36 39.07
CA ILE A 209 3.66 -35.69 39.70
C ILE A 209 2.65 -35.77 40.86
N ARG A 210 2.52 -34.69 41.66
CA ARG A 210 1.47 -34.61 42.68
C ARG A 210 0.06 -34.64 42.08
N GLY A 211 -0.16 -34.00 40.93
CA GLY A 211 -1.41 -34.04 40.19
C GLY A 211 -1.76 -35.47 39.76
N LEU A 212 -0.78 -36.22 39.24
CA LEU A 212 -0.95 -37.64 38.91
C LEU A 212 -1.27 -38.46 40.16
N LEU A 213 -0.60 -38.20 41.29
CA LEU A 213 -0.91 -38.86 42.57
C LEU A 213 -2.34 -38.54 43.05
N TRP A 214 -2.78 -37.30 42.88
CA TRP A 214 -4.14 -36.86 43.21
C TRP A 214 -5.17 -37.60 42.35
N LEU A 215 -5.02 -37.59 41.03
CA LEU A 215 -5.90 -38.34 40.12
C LEU A 215 -5.93 -39.84 40.45
N ASN A 216 -4.78 -40.40 40.84
CA ASN A 216 -4.65 -41.81 41.19
C ASN A 216 -5.36 -42.21 42.51
N THR A 217 -5.43 -41.29 43.48
CA THR A 217 -5.84 -41.60 44.87
C THR A 217 -7.05 -40.81 45.39
N GLN A 218 -7.67 -39.96 44.57
CA GLN A 218 -8.78 -39.08 44.98
C GLN A 218 -10.10 -39.79 45.29
N ALA A 219 -10.38 -40.92 44.62
CA ALA A 219 -11.71 -41.55 44.63
C ALA A 219 -12.18 -41.91 46.05
N GLU A 220 -13.49 -41.79 46.30
CA GLU A 220 -14.00 -41.96 47.66
C GLU A 220 -13.92 -43.41 48.14
N ASN A 221 -14.29 -44.33 47.26
CA ASN A 221 -14.25 -45.77 47.48
C ASN A 221 -12.84 -46.33 47.20
N PRO A 222 -12.27 -47.17 48.10
CA PRO A 222 -10.96 -47.79 47.89
C PRO A 222 -10.87 -48.63 46.60
N GLY A 223 -11.95 -49.30 46.21
CA GLY A 223 -12.04 -50.13 45.00
C GLY A 223 -11.86 -49.33 43.69
N SER A 224 -12.28 -48.06 43.68
CA SER A 224 -12.23 -47.16 42.51
C SER A 224 -10.88 -46.43 42.34
N ARG A 225 -9.90 -46.70 43.21
CA ARG A 225 -8.55 -46.13 43.12
C ARG A 225 -7.64 -47.07 42.32
N PHE A 226 -6.82 -46.52 41.45
CA PHE A 226 -6.03 -47.30 40.48
C PHE A 226 -4.84 -48.06 41.10
N GLY A 227 -4.23 -47.54 42.18
CA GLY A 227 -3.15 -48.21 42.93
C GLY A 227 -1.73 -47.84 42.50
N LEU A 228 -0.73 -48.66 42.83
CA LEU A 228 0.69 -48.29 42.66
C LEU A 228 1.17 -48.38 41.20
N LEU A 229 0.79 -49.44 40.49
CA LEU A 229 1.28 -49.67 39.13
C LEU A 229 0.80 -48.59 38.14
N PRO A 230 -0.49 -48.19 38.09
CA PRO A 230 -0.93 -47.10 37.20
C PRO A 230 -0.27 -45.75 37.51
N PHE A 231 -0.03 -45.46 38.79
CA PHE A 231 0.72 -44.26 39.19
C PHE A 231 2.17 -44.29 38.70
N LEU A 232 2.86 -45.43 38.82
CA LEU A 232 4.22 -45.60 38.30
C LEU A 232 4.26 -45.46 36.78
N LEU A 233 3.34 -46.11 36.05
CA LEU A 233 3.29 -46.06 34.59
C LEU A 233 3.01 -44.63 34.08
N THR A 234 2.05 -43.92 34.66
CA THR A 234 1.74 -42.53 34.27
C THR A 234 2.87 -41.57 34.61
N SER A 235 3.51 -41.74 35.77
CA SER A 235 4.67 -40.92 36.15
C SER A 235 5.89 -41.21 35.28
N ALA A 236 6.15 -42.47 34.95
CA ALA A 236 7.23 -42.88 34.04
C ALA A 236 6.99 -42.37 32.61
N LEU A 237 5.74 -42.40 32.12
CA LEU A 237 5.38 -41.83 30.83
C LEU A 237 5.63 -40.31 30.80
N TYR A 238 5.18 -39.59 31.83
CA TYR A 238 5.41 -38.15 31.95
C TYR A 238 6.90 -37.78 31.98
N LEU A 239 7.68 -38.43 32.86
CA LEU A 239 9.13 -38.18 32.95
C LEU A 239 9.86 -38.66 31.69
N GLY A 240 9.42 -39.76 31.08
CA GLY A 240 9.96 -40.27 29.83
C GLY A 240 9.75 -39.30 28.68
N LEU A 241 8.59 -38.65 28.60
CA LEU A 241 8.31 -37.62 27.60
C LEU A 241 9.22 -36.38 27.77
N LEU A 242 9.43 -35.94 29.02
CA LEU A 242 10.38 -34.85 29.32
C LEU A 242 11.83 -35.24 28.99
N ALA A 243 12.22 -36.49 29.28
CA ALA A 243 13.53 -37.01 28.93
C ALA A 243 13.72 -37.07 27.40
N LEU A 244 12.72 -37.54 26.65
CA LEU A 244 12.75 -37.53 25.19
C LEU A 244 12.86 -36.11 24.65
N TYR A 245 12.15 -35.14 25.21
CA TYR A 245 12.29 -33.74 24.82
C TYR A 245 13.72 -33.24 25.01
N PHE A 246 14.29 -33.49 26.20
CA PHE A 246 15.65 -33.07 26.53
C PHE A 246 16.71 -33.74 25.63
N PHE A 247 16.58 -35.04 25.34
CA PHE A 247 17.56 -35.78 24.54
C PHE A 247 17.40 -35.60 23.02
N SER A 248 16.28 -35.03 22.55
CA SER A 248 16.03 -34.77 21.12
C SER A 248 16.14 -33.30 20.76
N ASP A 249 16.70 -32.47 21.65
CA ASP A 249 16.83 -31.02 21.47
C ASP A 249 15.48 -30.35 21.08
N GLY A 250 14.40 -30.79 21.72
CA GLY A 250 13.06 -30.25 21.51
C GLY A 250 12.33 -30.72 20.24
N ALA A 251 12.83 -31.75 19.56
CA ALA A 251 12.25 -32.28 18.32
C ALA A 251 11.16 -33.35 18.52
N VAL A 252 10.56 -33.47 19.71
CA VAL A 252 9.49 -34.45 19.97
C VAL A 252 8.18 -34.00 19.34
N GLU A 253 7.70 -34.76 18.36
CA GLU A 253 6.36 -34.63 17.79
C GLU A 253 5.38 -35.60 18.48
N ILE A 254 4.23 -35.09 18.90
CA ILE A 254 3.15 -35.90 19.50
C ILE A 254 2.32 -36.56 18.40
N VAL A 255 2.02 -35.78 17.35
CA VAL A 255 1.40 -36.22 16.09
C VAL A 255 2.11 -35.49 14.93
N PRO A 256 2.06 -36.00 13.69
CA PRO A 256 2.72 -35.34 12.56
C PRO A 256 2.35 -33.86 12.46
N GLY A 257 3.34 -32.98 12.62
CA GLY A 257 3.16 -31.53 12.57
C GLY A 257 2.79 -30.84 13.90
N LEU A 258 2.61 -31.57 15.00
CA LEU A 258 2.40 -31.00 16.35
C LEU A 258 3.55 -31.36 17.28
N ARG A 259 4.39 -30.37 17.59
CA ARG A 259 5.50 -30.50 18.54
C ARG A 259 5.03 -30.39 19.98
N LEU A 260 5.71 -31.10 20.88
CA LEU A 260 5.49 -30.98 22.31
C LEU A 260 5.90 -29.59 22.81
N GLU A 261 4.97 -28.87 23.43
CA GLU A 261 5.23 -27.55 24.04
C GLU A 261 5.34 -27.67 25.58
N PRO A 262 6.55 -27.50 26.17
CA PRO A 262 6.76 -27.66 27.61
C PRO A 262 5.95 -26.71 28.49
N PHE A 263 5.58 -25.53 27.98
CA PHE A 263 4.79 -24.56 28.74
C PHE A 263 3.38 -25.06 29.09
N ILE A 264 2.85 -26.07 28.38
CA ILE A 264 1.60 -26.73 28.76
C ILE A 264 1.76 -27.36 30.15
N PHE A 265 2.88 -28.05 30.41
CA PHE A 265 3.16 -28.64 31.71
C PHE A 265 3.39 -27.60 32.80
N LEU A 266 3.94 -26.43 32.43
CA LEU A 266 4.10 -25.32 33.36
C LEU A 266 2.74 -24.77 33.79
N LEU A 267 1.82 -24.54 32.84
CA LEU A 267 0.46 -24.08 33.13
C LEU A 267 -0.31 -25.09 33.99
N THR A 268 -0.20 -26.39 33.72
CA THR A 268 -0.83 -27.42 34.57
C THR A 268 -0.22 -27.44 35.98
N ALA A 269 1.10 -27.34 36.09
CA ALA A 269 1.78 -27.27 37.39
C ALA A 269 1.37 -26.02 38.19
N ILE A 270 1.21 -24.87 37.52
CA ILE A 270 0.72 -23.64 38.15
C ILE A 270 -0.72 -23.84 38.68
N ALA A 271 -1.60 -24.42 37.88
CA ALA A 271 -2.97 -24.67 38.31
C ALA A 271 -3.04 -25.66 39.51
N ILE A 272 -2.34 -26.79 39.42
CA ILE A 272 -2.32 -27.82 40.48
C ILE A 272 -1.67 -27.29 41.76
N GLY A 273 -0.57 -26.53 41.62
CA GLY A 273 0.11 -25.89 42.74
C GLY A 273 -0.76 -24.87 43.45
N GLY A 274 -1.46 -24.01 42.70
CA GLY A 274 -2.40 -23.03 43.25
C GLY A 274 -3.56 -23.66 44.01
N LEU A 275 -4.21 -24.68 43.43
CA LEU A 275 -5.30 -25.42 44.08
C LEU A 275 -4.84 -26.20 45.33
N GLY A 276 -3.59 -26.65 45.31
CA GLY A 276 -2.97 -27.43 46.37
C GLY A 276 -2.25 -26.67 47.46
N LEU A 277 -2.13 -25.35 47.33
CA LEU A 277 -1.20 -24.54 48.12
C LEU A 277 -1.46 -24.63 49.63
N ARG A 278 -2.74 -24.73 50.02
CA ARG A 278 -3.16 -24.89 51.42
C ARG A 278 -2.72 -26.22 52.02
N GLN A 279 -2.74 -27.32 51.25
CA GLN A 279 -2.28 -28.63 51.71
C GLN A 279 -0.76 -28.63 51.95
N ARG A 280 -0.02 -27.87 51.12
CA ARG A 280 1.44 -27.75 51.22
C ARG A 280 1.89 -26.96 52.46
N ALA A 281 0.99 -26.22 53.12
CA ALA A 281 1.29 -25.45 54.33
C ALA A 281 1.84 -26.31 55.48
N ALA A 282 1.57 -27.61 55.52
CA ALA A 282 2.18 -28.54 56.47
C ALA A 282 3.72 -28.57 56.39
N SER A 283 4.30 -28.24 55.22
CA SER A 283 5.76 -28.26 54.99
C SER A 283 6.47 -26.93 55.21
N TYR A 284 5.79 -25.79 55.05
CA TYR A 284 6.41 -24.45 55.09
C TYR A 284 5.74 -23.49 56.09
N GLY A 285 4.64 -23.87 56.71
CA GLY A 285 3.78 -22.97 57.51
C GLY A 285 4.48 -22.29 58.68
N GLY A 286 5.57 -22.88 59.19
CA GLY A 286 6.39 -22.30 60.25
C GLY A 286 7.23 -21.09 59.81
N THR A 287 7.53 -20.94 58.52
CA THR A 287 8.30 -19.81 57.98
C THR A 287 7.42 -18.81 57.22
N VAL A 288 6.44 -19.33 56.48
CA VAL A 288 5.49 -18.51 55.69
C VAL A 288 4.07 -19.02 55.93
N ALA A 289 3.23 -18.22 56.58
CA ALA A 289 1.82 -18.56 56.75
C ALA A 289 1.10 -18.64 55.39
N PHE A 290 0.12 -19.53 55.25
CA PHE A 290 -0.70 -19.64 54.04
C PHE A 290 -1.38 -18.32 53.68
N TRP A 291 -2.01 -17.68 54.66
CA TRP A 291 -2.65 -16.38 54.53
C TRP A 291 -2.09 -15.39 55.57
N PRO A 292 -1.68 -14.17 55.17
CA PRO A 292 -1.64 -13.65 53.80
C PRO A 292 -0.41 -14.06 52.96
N GLY A 293 0.57 -14.76 53.54
CA GLY A 293 1.89 -15.01 52.93
C GLY A 293 1.87 -15.78 51.60
N ALA A 294 1.91 -17.11 51.67
CA ALA A 294 2.14 -17.96 50.50
C ALA A 294 1.11 -17.76 49.38
N ALA A 295 -0.17 -17.53 49.73
CA ALA A 295 -1.24 -17.31 48.74
C ALA A 295 -0.97 -16.12 47.81
N HIS A 296 -0.48 -14.99 48.35
CA HIS A 296 -0.20 -13.81 47.54
C HIS A 296 1.17 -13.86 46.88
N LEU A 297 2.20 -14.40 47.55
CA LEU A 297 3.53 -14.58 46.95
C LEU A 297 3.47 -15.49 45.72
N TYR A 298 2.70 -16.59 45.81
CA TYR A 298 2.48 -17.49 44.70
C TYR A 298 1.85 -16.78 43.49
N GLY A 299 0.76 -16.05 43.71
CA GLY A 299 0.09 -15.29 42.65
C GLY A 299 0.96 -14.17 42.06
N THR A 300 1.77 -13.52 42.89
CA THR A 300 2.70 -12.45 42.47
C THR A 300 3.80 -13.00 41.58
N LEU A 301 4.43 -14.10 42.01
CA LEU A 301 5.49 -14.75 41.24
C LEU A 301 4.95 -15.34 39.94
N ALA A 302 3.76 -15.95 39.97
CA ALA A 302 3.07 -16.44 38.77
C ALA A 302 2.77 -15.32 37.78
N ALA A 303 2.24 -14.18 38.24
CA ALA A 303 1.95 -13.03 37.38
C ALA A 303 3.24 -12.46 36.75
N LEU A 304 4.30 -12.24 37.52
CA LEU A 304 5.56 -11.69 37.00
C LEU A 304 6.25 -12.65 36.01
N ALA A 305 6.26 -13.94 36.31
CA ALA A 305 6.83 -14.97 35.43
C ALA A 305 6.07 -15.08 34.11
N LEU A 306 4.74 -15.12 34.15
CA LEU A 306 3.89 -15.17 32.96
C LEU A 306 3.98 -13.88 32.14
N ALA A 307 4.08 -12.72 32.79
CA ALA A 307 4.30 -11.44 32.09
C ALA A 307 5.66 -11.41 31.41
N SER A 308 6.72 -11.89 32.07
CA SER A 308 8.07 -11.96 31.49
C SER A 308 8.14 -12.93 30.31
N LEU A 309 7.47 -14.07 30.41
CA LEU A 309 7.32 -15.02 29.31
C LEU A 309 6.49 -14.43 28.15
N GLY A 310 5.38 -13.75 28.47
CA GLY A 310 4.56 -13.04 27.49
C GLY A 310 5.31 -11.92 26.77
N TYR A 311 6.17 -11.19 27.49
CA TYR A 311 7.07 -10.19 26.89
C TYR A 311 8.08 -10.85 25.95
N ALA A 312 8.72 -11.96 26.36
CA ALA A 312 9.65 -12.71 25.52
C ALA A 312 9.01 -13.23 24.22
N PHE A 313 7.77 -13.72 24.27
CA PHE A 313 6.98 -14.06 23.08
C PHE A 313 6.65 -12.83 22.23
N GLY A 314 6.21 -11.76 22.90
CA GLY A 314 5.82 -10.51 22.26
C GLY A 314 6.97 -9.77 21.58
N THR A 315 8.22 -10.07 21.94
CA THR A 315 9.45 -9.54 21.31
C THR A 315 10.18 -10.58 20.45
N ALA A 316 9.65 -11.80 20.31
CA ALA A 316 10.27 -12.92 19.61
C ALA A 316 11.74 -13.17 20.03
N ASN A 317 12.01 -13.17 21.34
CA ASN A 317 13.37 -13.32 21.87
C ASN A 317 13.73 -14.81 21.99
N ASP A 318 14.23 -15.39 20.90
CA ASP A 318 14.44 -16.83 20.77
C ASP A 318 15.42 -17.45 21.79
N PRO A 319 16.59 -16.85 22.15
CA PRO A 319 17.44 -17.40 23.20
C PRO A 319 16.70 -17.55 24.54
N LEU A 320 15.95 -16.52 24.93
CA LEU A 320 15.24 -16.51 26.20
C LEU A 320 14.09 -17.52 26.22
N LEU A 321 13.36 -17.65 25.11
CA LEU A 321 12.29 -18.62 24.98
C LEU A 321 12.81 -20.06 24.99
N THR A 322 13.95 -20.33 24.34
CA THR A 322 14.60 -21.65 24.38
C THR A 322 15.12 -21.95 25.79
N ALA A 323 15.86 -21.02 26.40
CA ALA A 323 16.39 -21.19 27.76
C ALA A 323 15.30 -21.54 28.78
N THR A 324 14.16 -20.86 28.69
CA THR A 324 13.04 -21.06 29.62
C THR A 324 12.28 -22.36 29.38
N ARG A 325 12.15 -22.82 28.14
CA ARG A 325 11.62 -24.16 27.82
C ARG A 325 12.52 -25.25 28.40
N ASP A 326 13.81 -25.18 28.08
CA ASP A 326 14.78 -26.21 28.48
C ASP A 326 14.96 -26.23 30.00
N PHE A 327 14.99 -25.06 30.65
CA PHE A 327 15.02 -24.97 32.10
C PHE A 327 13.76 -25.58 32.74
N THR A 328 12.58 -25.35 32.15
CA THR A 328 11.31 -25.94 32.62
C THR A 328 11.34 -27.46 32.51
N VAL A 329 11.74 -27.99 31.35
CA VAL A 329 11.84 -29.44 31.11
C VAL A 329 12.83 -30.08 32.06
N LEU A 330 14.04 -29.54 32.14
CA LEU A 330 15.11 -30.08 32.98
C LEU A 330 14.73 -30.06 34.46
N THR A 331 14.13 -28.96 34.93
CA THR A 331 13.66 -28.84 36.32
C THR A 331 12.55 -29.85 36.60
N PHE A 332 11.55 -29.97 35.73
CA PHE A 332 10.43 -30.89 35.92
C PHE A 332 10.87 -32.35 35.85
N LEU A 333 11.85 -32.66 35.00
CA LEU A 333 12.44 -34.00 34.91
C LEU A 333 13.16 -34.36 36.21
N LEU A 334 14.11 -33.51 36.66
CA LEU A 334 14.97 -33.83 37.80
C LEU A 334 14.22 -33.75 39.13
N LEU A 335 13.54 -32.64 39.43
CA LEU A 335 12.80 -32.49 40.68
C LEU A 335 11.55 -33.37 40.68
N GLY A 336 10.90 -33.60 39.53
CA GLY A 336 9.80 -34.54 39.40
C GLY A 336 10.24 -36.00 39.65
N ALA A 337 11.38 -36.42 39.14
CA ALA A 337 11.94 -37.75 39.40
C ALA A 337 12.31 -37.94 40.88
N VAL A 338 12.98 -36.96 41.48
CA VAL A 338 13.31 -37.01 42.92
C VAL A 338 12.04 -36.98 43.79
N PHE A 339 11.01 -36.23 43.38
CA PHE A 339 9.73 -36.21 44.08
C PHE A 339 8.95 -37.53 43.93
N LEU A 340 9.02 -38.19 42.77
CA LEU A 340 8.49 -39.54 42.59
C LEU A 340 9.19 -40.51 43.55
N LEU A 341 10.53 -40.45 43.67
CA LEU A 341 11.28 -41.24 44.64
C LEU A 341 10.85 -40.93 46.09
N TYR A 342 10.67 -39.65 46.43
CA TYR A 342 10.14 -39.23 47.74
C TYR A 342 8.78 -39.86 48.04
N ILE A 343 7.86 -39.92 47.06
CA ILE A 343 6.56 -40.58 47.22
C ILE A 343 6.73 -42.08 47.44
N LEU A 344 7.61 -42.73 46.69
CA LEU A 344 7.83 -44.17 46.81
C LEU A 344 8.42 -44.56 48.17
N LEU A 345 9.43 -43.82 48.64
CA LEU A 345 10.10 -44.10 49.91
C LEU A 345 9.20 -43.89 51.14
N ASN A 346 8.31 -42.88 51.09
CA ASN A 346 7.43 -42.56 52.21
C ASN A 346 6.07 -43.26 52.16
N PHE A 347 5.47 -43.40 50.96
CA PHE A 347 4.03 -43.67 50.83
C PHE A 347 3.67 -44.86 49.93
N ALA A 348 4.63 -45.56 49.30
CA ALA A 348 4.34 -46.74 48.47
C ALA A 348 3.45 -47.80 49.17
N PRO A 349 3.64 -48.14 50.46
CA PRO A 349 2.75 -49.06 51.16
C PRO A 349 1.29 -48.57 51.21
N LEU A 350 1.09 -47.27 51.45
CA LEU A 350 -0.25 -46.66 51.52
C LEU A 350 -0.93 -46.64 50.14
N ILE A 351 -0.16 -46.45 49.06
CA ILE A 351 -0.68 -46.52 47.69
C ILE A 351 -1.08 -47.96 47.34
N ARG A 352 -0.30 -48.98 47.76
CA ARG A 352 -0.66 -50.40 47.58
C ARG A 352 -1.93 -50.77 48.33
N GLN A 353 -2.12 -50.22 49.52
CA GLN A 353 -3.35 -50.33 50.31
C GLN A 353 -4.50 -49.47 49.78
N ARG A 354 -4.31 -48.79 48.64
CA ARG A 354 -5.28 -47.90 47.99
C ARG A 354 -5.82 -46.83 48.94
N LEU A 355 -4.98 -46.20 49.77
CA LEU A 355 -5.38 -45.09 50.65
C LEU A 355 -5.32 -43.73 49.93
N ARG A 356 -5.93 -42.69 50.53
CA ARG A 356 -5.97 -41.31 49.99
C ARG A 356 -4.66 -40.56 50.23
N VAL A 357 -3.57 -41.05 49.63
CA VAL A 357 -2.21 -40.54 49.87
C VAL A 357 -2.05 -39.06 49.51
N TYR A 358 -2.79 -38.56 48.52
CA TYR A 358 -2.73 -37.14 48.14
C TYR A 358 -2.97 -36.15 49.29
N ARG A 359 -3.71 -36.55 50.35
CA ARG A 359 -4.00 -35.69 51.51
C ARG A 359 -2.83 -35.56 52.49
N VAL A 360 -1.98 -36.58 52.57
CA VAL A 360 -0.91 -36.70 53.57
C VAL A 360 0.49 -36.61 52.94
N VAL A 361 0.58 -36.35 51.64
CA VAL A 361 1.84 -36.35 50.88
C VAL A 361 2.89 -35.36 51.41
N PHE A 362 2.48 -34.31 52.12
CA PHE A 362 3.34 -33.29 52.70
C PHE A 362 3.75 -33.55 54.17
N GLU A 363 3.34 -34.68 54.74
CA GLU A 363 3.67 -35.11 56.11
C GLU A 363 4.53 -36.39 56.06
N PRO A 364 5.82 -36.30 55.68
CA PRO A 364 6.69 -37.46 55.52
C PRO A 364 7.02 -38.11 56.85
N ARG A 365 7.18 -39.43 56.86
CA ARG A 365 7.62 -40.22 58.03
C ARG A 365 9.08 -40.68 57.96
N ARG A 366 9.67 -40.78 56.77
CA ARG A 366 11.00 -41.35 56.55
C ARG A 366 11.95 -40.38 55.88
N PHE A 367 11.60 -39.94 54.68
CA PHE A 367 12.46 -39.09 53.86
C PHE A 367 11.83 -37.69 53.77
N PRO A 368 12.43 -36.65 54.37
CA PRO A 368 11.78 -35.35 54.48
C PRO A 368 11.77 -34.59 53.15
N LEU A 369 10.76 -33.77 52.92
CA LEU A 369 10.55 -33.08 51.65
C LEU A 369 11.68 -32.09 51.31
N TYR A 370 12.26 -31.40 52.30
CA TYR A 370 13.37 -30.48 52.05
C TYR A 370 14.61 -31.20 51.50
N ALA A 371 14.87 -32.45 51.93
CA ALA A 371 15.98 -33.25 51.40
C ALA A 371 15.75 -33.62 49.93
N ALA A 372 14.50 -33.89 49.53
CA ALA A 372 14.14 -34.08 48.13
C ALA A 372 14.47 -32.84 47.27
N PHE A 373 14.16 -31.64 47.77
CA PHE A 373 14.53 -30.40 47.08
C PHE A 373 16.05 -30.19 47.01
N VAL A 374 16.79 -30.47 48.09
CA VAL A 374 18.26 -30.34 48.09
C VAL A 374 18.90 -31.28 47.06
N ILE A 375 18.46 -32.55 47.01
CA ILE A 375 18.96 -33.51 46.03
C ILE A 375 18.57 -33.09 44.61
N GLY A 376 17.31 -32.70 44.38
CA GLY A 376 16.84 -32.26 43.07
C GLY A 376 17.56 -31.01 42.56
N LEU A 377 17.77 -30.00 43.42
CA LEU A 377 18.53 -28.80 43.10
C LEU A 377 20.01 -29.11 42.87
N GLY A 378 20.60 -30.01 43.65
CA GLY A 378 21.98 -30.48 43.45
C GLY A 378 22.16 -31.19 42.11
N ALA A 379 21.21 -32.05 41.71
CA ALA A 379 21.20 -32.69 40.41
C ALA A 379 21.05 -31.67 39.27
N LEU A 380 20.14 -30.70 39.43
CA LEU A 380 19.96 -29.62 38.47
C LEU A 380 21.24 -28.80 38.30
N ALA A 381 21.86 -28.36 39.40
CA ALA A 381 23.13 -27.65 39.37
C ALA A 381 24.25 -28.48 38.72
N GLY A 382 24.33 -29.77 39.04
CA GLY A 382 25.29 -30.69 38.44
C GLY A 382 25.17 -30.76 36.91
N VAL A 383 23.93 -30.85 36.38
CA VAL A 383 23.69 -30.85 34.94
C VAL A 383 24.02 -29.49 34.31
N LEU A 384 23.63 -28.37 34.95
CA LEU A 384 23.93 -27.03 34.43
C LEU A 384 25.43 -26.75 34.37
N ILE A 385 26.18 -27.12 35.41
CA ILE A 385 27.65 -26.96 35.46
C ILE A 385 28.31 -27.86 34.42
N ARG A 386 27.85 -29.12 34.29
CA ARG A 386 28.35 -30.04 33.26
C ARG A 386 28.17 -29.50 31.84
N ASN A 387 27.10 -28.75 31.61
CA ASN A 387 26.77 -28.13 30.33
C ASN A 387 27.27 -26.67 30.22
N ASN A 388 28.32 -26.31 30.96
CA ASN A 388 28.97 -24.99 30.93
C ASN A 388 28.00 -23.81 31.11
N LEU A 389 26.95 -24.00 31.92
CA LEU A 389 25.92 -23.01 32.20
C LEU A 389 25.24 -22.46 30.93
N PHE A 390 25.10 -23.28 29.88
CA PHE A 390 24.54 -22.86 28.59
C PHE A 390 23.17 -22.15 28.70
N LEU A 391 22.27 -22.64 29.56
CA LEU A 391 20.95 -22.00 29.78
C LEU A 391 21.07 -20.59 30.39
N TYR A 392 22.09 -20.35 31.21
CA TYR A 392 22.37 -19.02 31.74
C TYR A 392 22.90 -18.10 30.63
N ASN A 393 23.81 -18.59 29.79
CA ASN A 393 24.31 -17.83 28.64
C ASN A 393 23.19 -17.45 27.67
N GLN A 394 22.24 -18.36 27.41
CA GLN A 394 21.06 -18.06 26.58
C GLN A 394 20.12 -17.02 27.24
N ALA A 395 19.91 -17.09 28.56
CA ALA A 395 19.15 -16.07 29.27
C ALA A 395 19.84 -14.69 29.18
N GLN A 396 21.18 -14.67 29.28
CA GLN A 396 21.98 -13.47 29.13
C GLN A 396 21.99 -12.95 27.68
N ALA A 397 22.00 -13.84 26.68
CA ALA A 397 21.80 -13.47 25.27
C ALA A 397 20.44 -12.78 25.08
N GLY A 398 19.39 -13.31 25.72
CA GLY A 398 18.07 -12.68 25.73
C GLY A 398 18.06 -11.28 26.35
N TYR A 399 18.81 -11.05 27.42
CA TYR A 399 19.02 -9.73 28.01
C TYR A 399 19.69 -8.76 27.03
N TYR A 400 20.79 -9.18 26.39
CA TYR A 400 21.48 -8.35 25.40
C TYR A 400 20.65 -8.08 24.14
N ASN A 401 19.77 -9.00 23.74
CA ASN A 401 18.79 -8.75 22.68
C ASN A 401 17.85 -7.58 23.03
N ASN A 402 17.34 -7.54 24.26
CA ASN A 402 16.46 -6.45 24.70
C ASN A 402 17.22 -5.12 24.86
N LEU A 403 18.50 -5.15 25.27
CA LEU A 403 19.35 -3.96 25.25
C LEU A 403 19.65 -3.47 23.83
N GLY A 404 19.91 -4.40 22.90
CA GLY A 404 20.10 -4.07 21.48
C GLY A 404 18.85 -3.46 20.86
N ASP A 405 17.67 -3.95 21.20
CA ASP A 405 16.39 -3.33 20.80
C ASP A 405 16.26 -1.92 21.39
N LEU A 406 16.54 -1.72 22.68
CA LEU A 406 16.49 -0.40 23.31
C LEU A 406 17.42 0.60 22.61
N THR A 407 18.68 0.25 22.38
CA THR A 407 19.65 1.17 21.77
C THR A 407 19.44 1.34 20.27
N ARG A 408 18.91 0.33 19.57
CA ARG A 408 18.46 0.50 18.18
C ARG A 408 17.29 1.48 18.11
N TYR A 409 16.30 1.38 18.99
CA TYR A 409 15.20 2.35 19.07
C TYR A 409 15.73 3.77 19.27
N GLN A 410 16.71 3.95 20.16
CA GLN A 410 17.37 5.24 20.39
C GLN A 410 18.11 5.75 19.14
N SER A 411 18.82 4.87 18.43
CA SER A 411 19.51 5.24 17.18
C SER A 411 18.53 5.60 16.06
N GLU A 412 17.35 4.97 15.99
CA GLU A 412 16.33 5.29 14.98
C GLU A 412 15.66 6.65 15.28
N LEU A 413 15.50 7.00 16.56
CA LEU A 413 15.05 8.33 16.99
C LEU A 413 16.11 9.43 16.79
N GLN A 414 17.39 9.07 16.84
CA GLN A 414 18.53 9.98 16.67
C GLN A 414 19.47 9.48 15.55
N PRO A 415 19.08 9.62 14.26
CA PRO A 415 19.84 9.04 13.15
C PRO A 415 21.29 9.52 13.03
N THR A 416 21.59 10.73 13.52
CA THR A 416 22.92 11.35 13.48
C THR A 416 23.88 10.85 14.56
N ALA A 417 23.41 10.07 15.53
CA ALA A 417 24.21 9.58 16.65
C ALA A 417 24.77 8.18 16.36
N ASP A 418 25.85 8.09 15.59
CA ASP A 418 26.47 6.80 15.18
C ASP A 418 26.92 5.92 16.36
N ALA A 419 27.27 6.52 17.50
CA ALA A 419 27.64 5.79 18.71
C ALA A 419 26.51 4.86 19.20
N LEU A 420 25.24 5.27 19.08
CA LEU A 420 24.09 4.45 19.48
C LEU A 420 23.90 3.23 18.58
N ALA A 421 24.20 3.38 17.29
CA ALA A 421 24.15 2.31 16.32
C ALA A 421 25.22 1.25 16.58
N LEU A 422 26.45 1.70 16.81
CA LEU A 422 27.57 0.83 17.16
C LEU A 422 27.31 0.11 18.48
N LEU A 423 26.70 0.79 19.45
CA LEU A 423 26.30 0.18 20.71
C LEU A 423 25.21 -0.88 20.52
N ALA A 424 24.19 -0.61 19.70
CA ALA A 424 23.17 -1.60 19.35
C ALA A 424 23.76 -2.82 18.65
N GLU A 425 24.63 -2.61 17.66
CA GLU A 425 25.36 -3.68 17.01
C GLU A 425 26.18 -4.50 18.01
N ARG A 426 26.87 -3.83 18.94
CA ARG A 426 27.66 -4.50 19.98
C ARG A 426 26.80 -5.35 20.90
N TYR A 427 25.64 -4.85 21.35
CA TYR A 427 24.73 -5.66 22.19
C TYR A 427 24.20 -6.87 21.43
N TYR A 428 23.81 -6.73 20.17
CA TYR A 428 23.43 -7.89 19.37
C TYR A 428 24.60 -8.85 19.13
N ALA A 429 25.83 -8.35 18.96
CA ALA A 429 27.02 -9.19 18.82
C ALA A 429 27.35 -9.94 20.12
N GLU A 430 27.14 -9.32 21.28
CA GLU A 430 27.32 -9.96 22.59
C GLU A 430 26.27 -11.07 22.81
N SER A 431 25.02 -10.82 22.41
CA SER A 431 23.97 -11.85 22.37
C SER A 431 24.36 -13.02 21.45
N ASP A 432 24.86 -12.73 20.25
CA ASP A 432 25.33 -13.73 19.28
C ASP A 432 26.53 -14.53 19.79
N ALA A 433 27.42 -13.93 20.58
CA ALA A 433 28.55 -14.63 21.20
C ALA A 433 28.10 -15.64 22.26
N LEU A 434 27.03 -15.33 23.00
CA LEU A 434 26.47 -16.17 24.06
C LEU A 434 25.54 -17.28 23.52
N ASP A 435 24.75 -16.96 22.49
CA ASP A 435 23.88 -17.90 21.77
C ASP A 435 24.02 -17.70 20.26
N ARG A 436 24.86 -18.55 19.66
CA ARG A 436 25.37 -18.40 18.30
C ARG A 436 24.26 -18.38 17.25
N PHE A 437 24.29 -17.35 16.43
CA PHE A 437 23.39 -17.09 15.31
C PHE A 437 21.92 -17.01 15.70
N ASN A 438 21.64 -16.50 16.91
CA ASN A 438 20.26 -16.33 17.33
C ASN A 438 19.48 -15.40 16.40
N HIS A 439 18.23 -15.78 16.13
CA HIS A 439 17.39 -15.11 15.13
C HIS A 439 17.12 -13.67 15.55
N LYS A 440 16.84 -13.41 16.82
CA LYS A 440 16.58 -12.08 17.35
C LYS A 440 17.76 -11.13 17.15
N ALA A 441 18.99 -11.52 17.53
CA ALA A 441 20.19 -10.70 17.34
C ALA A 441 20.49 -10.50 15.86
N SER A 442 20.42 -11.57 15.06
CA SER A 442 20.74 -11.50 13.64
C SER A 442 19.75 -10.63 12.87
N LEU A 443 18.46 -10.73 13.17
CA LEU A 443 17.43 -9.88 12.58
C LEU A 443 17.48 -8.45 13.11
N GLY A 444 17.80 -8.26 14.40
CA GLY A 444 18.05 -6.93 14.97
C GLY A 444 19.20 -6.20 14.27
N ARG A 445 20.31 -6.90 13.99
CA ARG A 445 21.41 -6.39 13.17
C ARG A 445 20.99 -6.15 11.72
N ALA A 446 20.24 -7.08 11.11
CA ALA A 446 19.74 -6.90 9.75
C ALA A 446 18.86 -5.64 9.63
N ALA A 447 17.96 -5.41 10.60
CA ALA A 447 17.13 -4.20 10.65
C ALA A 447 17.97 -2.93 10.84
N LEU A 448 18.99 -2.96 11.71
CA LEU A 448 19.93 -1.84 11.88
C LEU A 448 20.70 -1.53 10.60
N TYR A 449 21.22 -2.55 9.91
CA TYR A 449 21.93 -2.39 8.63
C TYR A 449 21.00 -1.88 7.54
N HIS A 450 19.76 -2.36 7.50
CA HIS A 450 18.74 -1.87 6.57
C HIS A 450 18.48 -0.37 6.76
N ALA A 451 18.24 0.06 8.01
CA ALA A 451 18.00 1.48 8.34
C ALA A 451 19.19 2.39 7.96
N ARG A 452 20.40 1.84 7.87
CA ARG A 452 21.62 2.54 7.46
C ARG A 452 22.04 2.30 6.00
N GLY A 453 21.22 1.63 5.20
CA GLY A 453 21.53 1.36 3.79
C GLY A 453 22.69 0.38 3.55
N GLN A 454 23.10 -0.41 4.55
CA GLN A 454 24.23 -1.34 4.48
C GLN A 454 23.81 -2.73 3.94
N ARG A 455 23.43 -2.80 2.66
CA ARG A 455 22.88 -4.02 2.01
C ARG A 455 23.73 -5.28 2.22
N GLN A 456 25.05 -5.20 2.07
CA GLN A 456 25.90 -6.40 2.20
C GLN A 456 25.97 -6.94 3.64
N ASN A 457 26.01 -6.05 4.63
CA ASN A 457 26.00 -6.43 6.05
C ASN A 457 24.67 -7.06 6.43
N GLU A 458 23.56 -6.55 5.87
CA GLU A 458 22.25 -7.14 6.01
C GLU A 458 22.19 -8.57 5.45
N ILE A 459 22.65 -8.78 4.21
CA ILE A 459 22.74 -10.13 3.59
C ILE A 459 23.53 -11.09 4.48
N ASN A 460 24.68 -10.64 5.00
CA ASN A 460 25.55 -11.45 5.86
C ASN A 460 24.88 -11.79 7.20
N ALA A 461 24.11 -10.88 7.79
CA ALA A 461 23.35 -11.13 9.00
C ALA A 461 22.23 -12.15 8.78
N LEU A 462 21.45 -12.01 7.69
CA LEU A 462 20.35 -12.91 7.35
C LEU A 462 20.84 -14.32 7.00
N ARG A 463 21.94 -14.44 6.23
CA ARG A 463 22.57 -15.75 5.94
C ARG A 463 23.02 -16.45 7.22
N ARG A 464 23.62 -15.71 8.17
CA ARG A 464 24.00 -16.27 9.48
C ARG A 464 22.78 -16.76 10.25
N ALA A 465 21.69 -16.00 10.28
CA ALA A 465 20.46 -16.41 10.95
C ALA A 465 19.90 -17.74 10.42
N LEU A 466 19.98 -17.96 9.11
CA LEU A 466 19.54 -19.22 8.47
C LEU A 466 20.41 -20.43 8.83
N ILE A 467 21.66 -20.23 9.30
CA ILE A 467 22.52 -21.32 9.79
C ILE A 467 21.95 -21.92 11.08
N ARG A 468 21.34 -21.11 11.97
CA ARG A 468 20.76 -21.60 13.22
C ARG A 468 19.55 -22.49 12.96
N ALA A 469 18.60 -21.98 12.20
CA ALA A 469 17.38 -22.68 11.85
C ALA A 469 16.76 -22.07 10.60
N ALA A 470 16.16 -22.93 9.77
CA ALA A 470 15.39 -22.48 8.61
C ALA A 470 14.22 -21.59 9.04
N SER A 471 14.00 -20.52 8.29
CA SER A 471 12.87 -19.62 8.53
C SER A 471 12.35 -19.05 7.22
N GLU A 472 11.06 -19.30 6.94
CA GLU A 472 10.34 -18.70 5.80
C GLU A 472 10.55 -17.18 5.72
N LYS A 473 10.35 -16.47 6.85
CA LYS A 473 10.43 -15.00 6.94
C LYS A 473 11.80 -14.42 6.59
N ILE A 474 12.85 -14.99 7.19
CA ILE A 474 14.25 -14.62 6.95
C ILE A 474 14.64 -14.90 5.49
N SER A 475 14.24 -16.06 4.95
CA SER A 475 14.50 -16.41 3.56
C SER A 475 13.80 -15.47 2.57
N LEU A 476 12.55 -15.10 2.83
CA LEU A 476 11.82 -14.12 2.01
C LEU A 476 12.49 -12.74 2.05
N ARG A 477 12.94 -12.28 3.23
CA ARG A 477 13.71 -11.04 3.33
C ARG A 477 15.02 -11.11 2.55
N LEU A 478 15.77 -12.20 2.74
CA LEU A 478 17.03 -12.40 2.05
C LEU A 478 16.81 -12.43 0.53
N ALA A 479 15.78 -13.13 0.04
CA ALA A 479 15.41 -13.16 -1.37
C ALA A 479 14.98 -11.79 -1.92
N ALA A 480 14.27 -10.99 -1.11
CA ALA A 480 13.85 -9.64 -1.49
C ALA A 480 15.04 -8.68 -1.69
N LEU A 481 16.20 -8.95 -1.07
CA LEU A 481 17.44 -8.19 -1.30
C LEU A 481 18.10 -8.50 -2.64
N PHE A 482 17.63 -9.48 -3.41
CA PHE A 482 18.14 -9.87 -4.74
C PHE A 482 17.09 -9.52 -5.81
N ASP A 483 16.91 -8.24 -6.08
CA ASP A 483 15.83 -7.70 -6.92
C ASP A 483 16.25 -7.34 -8.35
N GLN A 484 17.56 -7.26 -8.63
CA GLN A 484 18.10 -6.87 -9.92
C GLN A 484 18.03 -8.01 -10.95
N PRO A 485 17.99 -7.72 -12.26
CA PRO A 485 17.97 -8.76 -13.30
C PRO A 485 19.14 -9.75 -13.20
N LYS A 486 20.34 -9.28 -12.82
CA LYS A 486 21.54 -10.12 -12.64
C LYS A 486 21.44 -11.07 -11.44
N ASP A 487 20.58 -10.75 -10.47
CA ASP A 487 20.44 -11.48 -9.20
C ASP A 487 19.45 -12.67 -9.32
N PHE A 488 18.93 -12.96 -10.53
CA PHE A 488 17.90 -13.97 -10.78
C PHE A 488 18.26 -15.34 -10.17
N PHE A 489 19.45 -15.85 -10.44
CA PHE A 489 19.86 -17.19 -9.98
C PHE A 489 20.11 -17.24 -8.47
N ASP A 490 20.63 -16.16 -7.88
CA ASP A 490 20.80 -16.07 -6.43
C ASP A 490 19.44 -16.09 -5.72
N ARG A 491 18.48 -15.28 -6.17
CA ARG A 491 17.13 -15.27 -5.64
C ARG A 491 16.45 -16.62 -5.82
N GLN A 492 16.61 -17.25 -6.99
CA GLN A 492 16.06 -18.57 -7.27
C GLN A 492 16.60 -19.60 -6.28
N ARG A 493 17.92 -19.66 -6.08
CA ARG A 493 18.57 -20.61 -5.16
C ARG A 493 18.08 -20.42 -3.73
N ILE A 494 18.03 -19.17 -3.25
CA ILE A 494 17.55 -18.83 -1.90
C ILE A 494 16.11 -19.32 -1.70
N LEU A 495 15.22 -19.04 -2.65
CA LEU A 495 13.82 -19.43 -2.55
C LEU A 495 13.63 -20.96 -2.66
N GLN A 496 14.40 -21.65 -3.49
CA GLN A 496 14.37 -23.11 -3.61
C GLN A 496 14.87 -23.81 -2.33
N GLU A 497 15.98 -23.34 -1.77
CA GLU A 497 16.53 -23.84 -0.50
C GLU A 497 15.55 -23.61 0.66
N ALA A 498 14.90 -22.45 0.69
CA ALA A 498 13.84 -22.15 1.64
C ALA A 498 12.63 -23.08 1.46
N LEU A 499 12.19 -23.32 0.22
CA LEU A 499 11.06 -24.22 -0.05
C LEU A 499 11.39 -25.68 0.28
N HIS A 500 12.66 -26.08 0.16
CA HIS A 500 13.10 -27.42 0.58
C HIS A 500 12.97 -27.61 2.09
N SER A 501 13.37 -26.60 2.87
CA SER A 501 13.26 -26.63 4.34
C SER A 501 11.85 -26.30 4.87
N THR A 502 11.01 -25.64 4.06
CA THR A 502 9.62 -25.29 4.41
C THR A 502 8.64 -25.65 3.27
N PRO A 503 8.43 -26.95 2.98
CA PRO A 503 7.72 -27.40 1.78
C PRO A 503 6.24 -27.00 1.71
N GLY A 504 5.63 -26.69 2.86
CA GLY A 504 4.24 -26.24 2.99
C GLY A 504 4.02 -24.72 2.81
N SER A 505 5.04 -23.94 2.45
CA SER A 505 4.88 -22.49 2.25
C SER A 505 4.26 -22.15 0.89
N ALA A 506 3.01 -21.67 0.93
CA ALA A 506 2.36 -21.06 -0.23
C ALA A 506 3.06 -19.78 -0.69
N ARG A 507 3.65 -19.02 0.25
CA ARG A 507 4.29 -17.73 -0.02
C ARG A 507 5.60 -17.88 -0.79
N LEU A 508 6.45 -18.82 -0.39
CA LEU A 508 7.69 -19.14 -1.13
C LEU A 508 7.38 -19.68 -2.53
N SER A 509 6.35 -20.52 -2.65
CA SER A 509 5.88 -21.01 -3.95
C SER A 509 5.39 -19.86 -4.84
N ASN A 510 4.62 -18.92 -4.28
CA ASN A 510 4.18 -17.72 -4.99
C ASN A 510 5.34 -16.84 -5.47
N ASP A 511 6.32 -16.58 -4.61
CA ASP A 511 7.47 -15.74 -4.94
C ASP A 511 8.39 -16.39 -5.98
N LEU A 512 8.54 -17.73 -5.95
CA LEU A 512 9.20 -18.48 -7.03
C LEU A 512 8.45 -18.34 -8.34
N ALA A 513 7.13 -18.51 -8.33
CA ALA A 513 6.32 -18.30 -9.53
C ALA A 513 6.52 -16.90 -10.10
N GLN A 514 6.47 -15.87 -9.24
CA GLN A 514 6.72 -14.48 -9.65
C GLN A 514 8.12 -14.27 -10.21
N LEU A 515 9.16 -14.86 -9.60
CA LEU A 515 10.51 -14.81 -10.15
C LEU A 515 10.57 -15.40 -11.56
N TYR A 516 9.97 -16.58 -11.78
CA TYR A 516 9.97 -17.22 -13.10
C TYR A 516 9.21 -16.44 -14.17
N THR A 517 8.28 -15.52 -13.82
CA THR A 517 7.61 -14.65 -14.80
C THR A 517 8.57 -13.68 -15.53
N ARG A 518 9.80 -13.53 -15.01
CA ARG A 518 10.90 -12.77 -15.62
C ARG A 518 11.70 -13.59 -16.64
N SER A 519 11.39 -14.87 -16.80
CA SER A 519 12.02 -15.81 -17.73
C SER A 519 11.02 -16.31 -18.79
N ALA A 520 11.51 -17.04 -19.80
CA ALA A 520 10.65 -17.69 -20.80
C ALA A 520 9.97 -18.99 -20.28
N LEU A 521 10.28 -19.42 -19.05
CA LEU A 521 9.84 -20.71 -18.47
C LEU A 521 8.40 -20.65 -17.93
N THR A 522 7.44 -20.53 -18.83
CA THR A 522 6.00 -20.45 -18.54
C THR A 522 5.49 -21.66 -17.74
N ASP A 523 6.03 -22.85 -18.00
CA ASP A 523 5.66 -24.08 -17.29
C ASP A 523 6.06 -24.03 -15.81
N SER A 524 7.24 -23.44 -15.50
CA SER A 524 7.69 -23.26 -14.12
C SER A 524 6.81 -22.26 -13.37
N VAL A 525 6.38 -21.18 -14.03
CA VAL A 525 5.40 -20.25 -13.44
C VAL A 525 4.12 -20.99 -13.07
N THR A 526 3.56 -21.74 -14.02
CA THR A 526 2.30 -22.46 -13.83
C THR A 526 2.41 -23.51 -12.72
N PHE A 527 3.51 -24.28 -12.69
CA PHE A 527 3.77 -25.29 -11.65
C PHE A 527 3.77 -24.67 -10.25
N TYR A 528 4.54 -23.61 -10.03
CA TYR A 528 4.64 -22.98 -8.71
C TYR A 528 3.35 -22.20 -8.33
N GLN A 529 2.61 -21.65 -9.30
CA GLN A 529 1.29 -21.07 -9.06
C GLN A 529 0.26 -22.11 -8.61
N GLN A 530 0.24 -23.28 -9.25
CA GLN A 530 -0.65 -24.39 -8.88
C GLN A 530 -0.29 -24.92 -7.49
N ARG A 531 1.00 -25.10 -7.20
CA ARG A 531 1.46 -25.48 -5.85
C ARG A 531 1.04 -24.46 -4.79
N ALA A 532 1.23 -23.18 -5.04
CA ALA A 532 0.81 -22.12 -4.11
C ALA A 532 -0.70 -22.16 -3.84
N ALA A 533 -1.52 -22.36 -4.89
CA ALA A 533 -2.98 -22.46 -4.74
C ALA A 533 -3.45 -23.76 -4.09
N GLN A 534 -2.72 -24.87 -4.22
CA GLN A 534 -3.00 -26.11 -3.49
C GLN A 534 -2.73 -25.95 -1.99
N LEU A 535 -1.70 -25.17 -1.63
CA LEU A 535 -1.34 -24.91 -0.23
C LEU A 535 -2.25 -23.86 0.42
N ASP A 536 -2.59 -22.78 -0.30
CA ASP A 536 -3.50 -21.72 0.18
C ASP A 536 -4.34 -21.14 -0.97
N GLY A 537 -5.41 -21.84 -1.33
CA GLY A 537 -6.26 -21.52 -2.47
C GLY A 537 -7.15 -20.28 -2.29
N ASN A 538 -7.21 -19.71 -1.09
CA ASN A 538 -7.96 -18.47 -0.82
C ASN A 538 -7.08 -17.24 -0.66
N ASN A 539 -5.76 -17.41 -0.78
CA ASN A 539 -4.81 -16.33 -0.67
C ASN A 539 -5.01 -15.26 -1.77
N ALA A 540 -5.26 -14.03 -1.36
CA ALA A 540 -5.50 -12.92 -2.28
C ALA A 540 -4.28 -12.61 -3.16
N VAL A 541 -3.06 -12.72 -2.63
CA VAL A 541 -1.80 -12.49 -3.35
C VAL A 541 -1.64 -13.53 -4.46
N VAL A 542 -1.81 -14.80 -4.12
CA VAL A 542 -1.67 -15.93 -5.08
C VAL A 542 -2.65 -15.76 -6.23
N LYS A 543 -3.93 -15.46 -5.95
CA LYS A 543 -4.95 -15.24 -6.98
C LYS A 543 -4.66 -14.01 -7.83
N SER A 544 -4.27 -12.89 -7.22
CA SER A 544 -3.94 -11.65 -7.95
C SER A 544 -2.79 -11.87 -8.92
N ASN A 545 -1.78 -12.61 -8.49
CA ASN A 545 -0.61 -12.99 -9.27
C ASN A 545 -0.93 -13.95 -10.41
N GLN A 546 -1.81 -14.93 -10.19
CA GLN A 546 -2.31 -15.82 -11.24
C GLN A 546 -3.10 -15.04 -12.29
N LEU A 547 -4.01 -14.16 -11.86
CA LEU A 547 -4.78 -13.31 -12.75
C LEU A 547 -3.85 -12.40 -13.58
N ALA A 548 -2.87 -11.78 -12.93
CA ALA A 548 -1.89 -10.94 -13.60
C ALA A 548 -1.15 -11.72 -14.69
N PHE A 549 -0.67 -12.92 -14.36
CA PHE A 549 0.02 -13.78 -15.32
C PHE A 549 -0.85 -14.16 -16.51
N GLN A 550 -2.12 -14.52 -16.29
CA GLN A 550 -3.05 -14.85 -17.39
C GLN A 550 -3.31 -13.64 -18.31
N ILE A 551 -3.45 -12.43 -17.75
CA ILE A 551 -3.58 -11.19 -18.52
C ILE A 551 -2.31 -10.95 -19.34
N LYS A 552 -1.12 -11.08 -18.74
CA LYS A 552 0.19 -10.91 -19.41
C LYS A 552 0.36 -11.87 -20.59
N GLN A 553 -0.06 -13.12 -20.42
CA GLN A 553 -0.02 -14.16 -21.46
C GLN A 553 -1.18 -14.08 -22.45
N GLN A 554 -2.06 -13.07 -22.35
CA GLN A 554 -3.25 -12.88 -23.19
C GLN A 554 -4.23 -14.07 -23.16
N GLN A 555 -4.25 -14.82 -22.05
CA GLN A 555 -5.14 -15.95 -21.82
C GLN A 555 -6.50 -15.46 -21.30
N TRP A 556 -7.21 -14.70 -22.15
CA TRP A 556 -8.41 -13.94 -21.76
C TRP A 556 -9.53 -14.80 -21.16
N SER A 557 -9.81 -15.96 -21.75
CA SER A 557 -10.86 -16.86 -21.28
C SER A 557 -10.56 -17.44 -19.89
N ALA A 558 -9.29 -17.77 -19.63
CA ALA A 558 -8.84 -18.24 -18.32
C ALA A 558 -8.95 -17.13 -17.27
N ALA A 559 -8.55 -15.90 -17.61
CA ALA A 559 -8.64 -14.74 -16.73
C ALA A 559 -10.10 -14.39 -16.38
N GLU A 560 -11.01 -14.43 -17.36
CA GLU A 560 -12.45 -14.23 -17.16
C GLU A 560 -13.11 -15.37 -16.38
N ALA A 561 -12.61 -16.61 -16.49
CA ALA A 561 -13.08 -17.72 -15.68
C ALA A 561 -12.62 -17.58 -14.22
N LEU A 562 -11.35 -17.23 -14.00
CA LEU A 562 -10.77 -17.05 -12.68
C LEU A 562 -11.48 -15.95 -11.88
N THR A 563 -11.84 -14.85 -12.55
CA THR A 563 -12.59 -13.73 -11.95
C THR A 563 -14.04 -14.09 -11.61
N ARG A 564 -14.71 -14.93 -12.42
CA ARG A 564 -16.09 -15.40 -12.16
C ARG A 564 -16.17 -16.48 -11.06
N GLN A 565 -15.20 -17.38 -11.02
CA GLN A 565 -15.19 -18.50 -10.08
C GLN A 565 -14.69 -18.09 -8.69
N SER A 566 -13.86 -17.05 -8.62
CA SER A 566 -13.38 -16.54 -7.34
C SER A 566 -14.46 -15.71 -6.66
N LYS A 567 -14.90 -16.13 -5.46
CA LYS A 567 -15.51 -15.19 -4.50
C LYS A 567 -14.51 -14.05 -4.32
N ALA A 568 -14.87 -12.84 -4.75
CA ALA A 568 -13.96 -11.71 -4.88
C ALA A 568 -13.04 -11.56 -3.63
N PRO A 569 -11.73 -11.85 -3.73
CA PRO A 569 -10.83 -11.59 -2.61
C PRO A 569 -10.77 -10.07 -2.36
N ALA A 570 -10.80 -9.67 -1.09
CA ALA A 570 -10.94 -8.27 -0.65
C ALA A 570 -9.75 -7.36 -0.98
N SER A 571 -8.73 -7.82 -1.72
CA SER A 571 -7.51 -7.07 -2.00
C SER A 571 -7.68 -6.07 -3.14
N ASP A 572 -7.13 -4.87 -2.98
CA ASP A 572 -7.04 -3.83 -4.02
C ASP A 572 -6.27 -4.33 -5.26
N THR A 573 -5.25 -5.16 -5.07
CA THR A 573 -4.43 -5.76 -6.15
C THR A 573 -5.29 -6.62 -7.08
N TRP A 574 -6.13 -7.48 -6.50
CA TRP A 574 -7.06 -8.31 -7.27
C TRP A 574 -8.07 -7.44 -8.03
N GLN A 575 -8.71 -6.51 -7.31
CA GLN A 575 -9.74 -5.64 -7.89
C GLN A 575 -9.17 -4.80 -9.04
N SER A 576 -7.97 -4.25 -8.86
CA SER A 576 -7.27 -3.50 -9.89
C SER A 576 -7.01 -4.35 -11.14
N ASN A 577 -6.49 -5.57 -11.00
CA ASN A 577 -6.25 -6.48 -12.13
C ASN A 577 -7.55 -6.91 -12.82
N ALA A 578 -8.63 -7.12 -12.07
CA ALA A 578 -9.95 -7.42 -12.62
C ALA A 578 -10.53 -6.23 -13.41
N LEU A 579 -10.36 -5.00 -12.92
CA LEU A 579 -10.75 -3.79 -13.65
C LEU A 579 -9.93 -3.60 -14.92
N LEU A 580 -8.62 -3.89 -14.88
CA LEU A 580 -7.77 -3.87 -16.07
C LEU A 580 -8.22 -4.90 -17.11
N LEU A 581 -8.50 -6.14 -16.69
CA LEU A 581 -9.07 -7.16 -17.58
C LEU A 581 -10.37 -6.68 -18.22
N ALA A 582 -11.26 -6.09 -17.43
CA ALA A 582 -12.51 -5.55 -17.95
C ALA A 582 -12.28 -4.40 -18.94
N ALA A 583 -11.32 -3.51 -18.67
CA ALA A 583 -10.93 -2.43 -19.60
C ALA A 583 -10.39 -2.96 -20.93
N LEU A 584 -9.64 -4.07 -20.92
CA LEU A 584 -9.09 -4.70 -22.12
C LEU A 584 -10.11 -5.52 -22.91
N ARG A 585 -11.16 -6.05 -22.26
CA ARG A 585 -12.11 -7.00 -22.88
C ARG A 585 -13.48 -6.41 -23.11
N ASN A 586 -14.10 -5.88 -22.07
CA ASN A 586 -15.45 -5.31 -22.15
C ASN A 586 -15.65 -4.18 -21.11
N PRO A 587 -15.23 -2.94 -21.44
CA PRO A 587 -15.26 -1.83 -20.50
C PRO A 587 -16.67 -1.43 -20.05
N GLN A 588 -17.72 -1.79 -20.81
CA GLN A 588 -19.11 -1.45 -20.48
C GLN A 588 -19.73 -2.40 -19.43
N MET A 589 -19.27 -3.64 -19.34
CA MET A 589 -19.83 -4.65 -18.42
C MET A 589 -19.11 -4.73 -17.06
N ALA A 590 -18.05 -3.95 -16.85
CA ALA A 590 -17.29 -3.96 -15.59
C ALA A 590 -18.15 -3.50 -14.39
N THR A 591 -18.09 -4.24 -13.29
CA THR A 591 -18.65 -3.80 -12.00
C THR A 591 -17.65 -2.87 -11.32
N LEU A 592 -18.11 -1.70 -10.85
CA LEU A 592 -17.25 -0.69 -10.25
C LEU A 592 -17.40 -0.73 -8.71
N PRO A 593 -16.34 -1.03 -7.95
CA PRO A 593 -16.42 -1.27 -6.51
C PRO A 593 -16.62 -0.01 -5.66
N GLY A 594 -16.54 1.20 -6.26
CA GLY A 594 -16.65 2.47 -5.54
C GLY A 594 -15.29 3.00 -5.10
N ALA A 595 -15.13 4.32 -5.15
CA ALA A 595 -13.87 4.99 -4.84
C ALA A 595 -13.53 4.85 -3.35
N PRO A 596 -12.24 4.64 -3.00
CA PRO A 596 -11.81 4.78 -1.61
C PRO A 596 -12.12 6.19 -1.10
N THR A 597 -12.81 6.29 0.02
CA THR A 597 -13.13 7.56 0.70
C THR A 597 -12.03 7.87 1.72
N ASP A 598 -11.18 8.84 1.35
CA ASP A 598 -10.24 9.63 2.16
C ASP A 598 -9.09 8.89 2.88
N THR A 599 -7.85 8.98 2.35
CA THR A 599 -6.52 8.94 3.04
C THR A 599 -5.36 8.98 2.01
N VAL A 600 -4.11 8.96 2.50
CA VAL A 600 -2.89 8.60 1.74
C VAL A 600 -3.05 7.23 1.05
N LEU A 601 -2.86 7.19 -0.26
CA LEU A 601 -3.04 5.99 -1.09
C LEU A 601 -1.83 5.07 -0.99
N THR A 602 -2.10 3.77 -0.87
CA THR A 602 -1.08 2.74 -1.16
C THR A 602 -1.01 2.48 -2.66
N LEU A 603 0.07 1.86 -3.14
CA LEU A 603 0.23 1.54 -4.57
C LEU A 603 -0.96 0.75 -5.12
N PRO A 604 -1.44 -0.35 -4.48
CA PRO A 604 -2.60 -1.08 -4.99
C PRO A 604 -3.89 -0.27 -4.98
N ALA A 605 -4.12 0.52 -3.93
CA ALA A 605 -5.32 1.37 -3.81
C ALA A 605 -5.35 2.46 -4.90
N PHE A 606 -4.21 3.11 -5.15
CA PHE A 606 -4.06 4.06 -6.26
C PHE A 606 -4.36 3.39 -7.59
N THR A 607 -3.76 2.24 -7.89
CA THR A 607 -3.94 1.58 -9.18
C THR A 607 -5.38 1.13 -9.42
N ARG A 608 -6.05 0.63 -8.36
CA ARG A 608 -7.48 0.30 -8.42
C ARG A 608 -8.32 1.53 -8.76
N LEU A 609 -8.13 2.63 -8.03
CA LEU A 609 -8.81 3.90 -8.29
C LEU A 609 -8.55 4.39 -9.72
N TYR A 610 -7.31 4.26 -10.17
CA TYR A 610 -6.91 4.71 -11.50
C TYR A 610 -7.62 3.91 -12.60
N HIS A 611 -7.64 2.57 -12.52
CA HIS A 611 -8.40 1.75 -13.48
C HIS A 611 -9.91 1.99 -13.42
N GLU A 612 -10.46 2.17 -12.22
CA GLU A 612 -11.87 2.51 -12.03
C GLU A 612 -12.19 3.85 -12.72
N GLY A 613 -11.32 4.85 -12.55
CA GLY A 613 -11.49 6.14 -13.19
C GLY A 613 -11.35 6.09 -14.71
N LEU A 614 -10.42 5.30 -15.25
CA LEU A 614 -10.34 5.08 -16.70
C LEU A 614 -11.65 4.52 -17.25
N LEU A 615 -12.20 3.49 -16.60
CA LEU A 615 -13.48 2.88 -16.99
C LEU A 615 -14.64 3.88 -16.89
N ARG A 616 -14.73 4.65 -15.80
CA ARG A 616 -15.76 5.68 -15.64
C ARG A 616 -15.66 6.78 -16.70
N ALA A 617 -14.44 7.21 -17.04
CA ALA A 617 -14.22 8.16 -18.13
C ALA A 617 -14.75 7.61 -19.47
N THR A 618 -14.53 6.33 -19.79
CA THR A 618 -15.11 5.71 -21.00
C THR A 618 -16.64 5.65 -20.99
N ARG A 619 -17.25 5.61 -19.79
CA ARG A 619 -18.71 5.66 -19.57
C ARG A 619 -19.27 7.07 -19.46
N ARG A 620 -18.42 8.11 -19.56
CA ARG A 620 -18.78 9.53 -19.35
C ARG A 620 -19.33 9.82 -17.95
N ASP A 621 -18.93 9.01 -16.97
CA ASP A 621 -19.29 9.17 -15.56
C ASP A 621 -18.31 10.15 -14.89
N THR A 622 -18.84 11.22 -14.31
CA THR A 622 -18.08 12.30 -13.66
C THR A 622 -18.10 12.23 -12.13
N THR A 623 -18.71 11.20 -11.55
CA THR A 623 -18.90 11.06 -10.10
C THR A 623 -17.59 11.02 -9.29
N LEU A 624 -16.45 10.68 -9.92
CA LEU A 624 -15.14 10.69 -9.27
C LEU A 624 -14.49 12.07 -9.12
N LEU A 625 -14.99 13.11 -9.81
CA LEU A 625 -14.33 14.43 -9.80
C LEU A 625 -14.09 15.02 -8.40
N PRO A 626 -15.05 14.97 -7.46
CA PRO A 626 -14.82 15.46 -6.09
C PRO A 626 -13.72 14.67 -5.38
N THR A 627 -13.74 13.34 -5.49
CA THR A 627 -12.73 12.48 -4.87
C THR A 627 -11.32 12.76 -5.43
N LEU A 628 -11.19 12.91 -6.75
CA LEU A 628 -9.91 13.24 -7.38
C LEU A 628 -9.40 14.63 -6.95
N ALA A 629 -10.29 15.61 -6.80
CA ALA A 629 -9.93 16.93 -6.31
C ALA A 629 -9.45 16.89 -4.84
N ASN A 630 -10.09 16.10 -3.99
CA ASN A 630 -9.68 15.93 -2.59
C ASN A 630 -8.34 15.19 -2.47
N LEU A 631 -8.13 14.12 -3.23
CA LEU A 631 -6.89 13.32 -3.16
C LEU A 631 -5.63 14.12 -3.52
N LEU A 632 -5.76 15.08 -4.44
CA LEU A 632 -4.68 15.98 -4.86
C LEU A 632 -4.27 17.00 -3.78
N GLN A 633 -5.04 17.14 -2.68
CA GLN A 633 -4.72 18.05 -1.58
C GLN A 633 -3.85 17.41 -0.49
N TYR A 634 -3.70 16.08 -0.50
CA TYR A 634 -2.92 15.35 0.50
C TYR A 634 -1.48 15.14 0.03
N SER A 635 -0.50 15.70 0.76
CA SER A 635 0.94 15.52 0.45
C SER A 635 1.41 14.08 0.51
N GLY A 636 0.72 13.20 1.25
CA GLY A 636 1.01 11.76 1.21
C GLY A 636 0.82 11.12 -0.17
N ASN A 637 0.12 11.79 -1.09
CA ASN A 637 -0.13 11.31 -2.45
C ASN A 637 0.81 11.92 -3.50
N ASP A 638 1.90 12.60 -3.10
CA ASP A 638 2.81 13.30 -4.03
C ASP A 638 3.33 12.38 -5.16
N ALA A 639 3.58 11.10 -4.86
CA ALA A 639 4.02 10.10 -5.82
C ALA A 639 2.99 9.81 -6.95
N TYR A 640 1.73 10.22 -6.77
CA TYR A 640 0.62 9.94 -7.68
C TYR A 640 -0.01 11.21 -8.28
N VAL A 641 0.49 12.40 -7.94
CA VAL A 641 -0.12 13.69 -8.34
C VAL A 641 -0.24 13.81 -9.85
N GLU A 642 0.77 13.39 -10.60
CA GLU A 642 0.76 13.44 -12.05
C GLU A 642 -0.39 12.60 -12.63
N GLN A 643 -0.50 11.33 -12.22
CA GLN A 643 -1.50 10.39 -12.74
C GLN A 643 -2.93 10.74 -12.25
N LEU A 644 -3.07 11.27 -11.03
CA LEU A 644 -4.35 11.76 -10.52
C LEU A 644 -4.82 13.01 -11.27
N THR A 645 -3.90 13.92 -11.61
CA THR A 645 -4.20 15.11 -12.41
C THR A 645 -4.62 14.72 -13.83
N PHE A 646 -3.88 13.79 -14.44
CA PHE A 646 -4.24 13.21 -15.74
C PHE A 646 -5.62 12.55 -15.72
N LEU A 647 -5.91 11.73 -14.72
CA LEU A 647 -7.20 11.04 -14.59
C LEU A 647 -8.36 12.02 -14.40
N ARG A 648 -8.15 13.10 -13.62
CA ARG A 648 -9.11 14.20 -13.48
C ARG A 648 -9.36 14.89 -14.82
N ALA A 649 -8.31 15.19 -15.58
CA ALA A 649 -8.44 15.79 -16.91
C ALA A 649 -9.23 14.88 -17.87
N LEU A 650 -8.93 13.58 -17.91
CA LEU A 650 -9.71 12.61 -18.71
C LEU A 650 -11.19 12.59 -18.32
N THR A 651 -11.47 12.53 -17.02
CA THR A 651 -12.85 12.48 -16.49
C THR A 651 -13.61 13.76 -16.85
N GLN A 652 -12.96 14.92 -16.75
CA GLN A 652 -13.53 16.19 -17.19
C GLN A 652 -13.79 16.21 -18.70
N TYR A 653 -12.84 15.74 -19.51
CA TYR A 653 -12.93 15.77 -20.97
C TYR A 653 -14.11 14.93 -21.47
N TYR A 654 -14.14 13.65 -21.12
CA TYR A 654 -15.20 12.74 -21.57
C TYR A 654 -16.54 13.00 -20.85
N GLY A 655 -16.52 13.70 -19.72
CA GLY A 655 -17.69 14.24 -19.04
C GLY A 655 -18.28 15.52 -19.66
N GLY A 656 -17.63 16.11 -20.67
CA GLY A 656 -18.10 17.32 -21.37
C GLY A 656 -17.59 18.65 -20.82
N HIS A 657 -16.68 18.64 -19.84
CA HIS A 657 -16.03 19.83 -19.28
C HIS A 657 -14.69 20.13 -19.97
N LEU A 658 -14.73 20.36 -21.29
CA LEU A 658 -13.54 20.37 -22.17
C LEU A 658 -12.50 21.44 -21.79
N VAL A 659 -12.94 22.67 -21.47
CA VAL A 659 -12.06 23.77 -21.03
C VAL A 659 -11.39 23.45 -19.69
N ALA A 660 -12.15 22.89 -18.74
CA ALA A 660 -11.61 22.51 -17.44
C ALA A 660 -10.58 21.37 -17.58
N ALA A 661 -10.83 20.42 -18.49
CA ALA A 661 -9.92 19.34 -18.81
C ALA A 661 -8.59 19.85 -19.38
N GLN A 662 -8.64 20.77 -20.35
CA GLN A 662 -7.45 21.38 -20.92
C GLN A 662 -6.64 22.16 -19.87
N ASN A 663 -7.30 22.98 -19.05
CA ASN A 663 -6.64 23.72 -17.98
C ASN A 663 -6.00 22.80 -16.93
N THR A 664 -6.62 21.66 -16.64
CA THR A 664 -6.09 20.66 -15.71
C THR A 664 -4.90 19.92 -16.32
N LEU A 665 -4.91 19.67 -17.63
CA LEU A 665 -3.84 18.95 -18.33
C LEU A 665 -2.62 19.85 -18.64
N LEU A 666 -2.84 21.14 -18.90
CA LEU A 666 -1.82 22.06 -19.39
C LEU A 666 -0.52 22.09 -18.56
N PRO A 667 -0.56 22.11 -17.21
CA PRO A 667 0.67 22.06 -16.40
C PRO A 667 1.51 20.79 -16.61
N LEU A 668 0.90 19.68 -17.01
CA LEU A 668 1.61 18.43 -17.29
C LEU A 668 2.32 18.46 -18.65
N THR A 669 1.99 19.43 -19.52
CA THR A 669 2.56 19.55 -20.87
C THR A 669 3.86 20.37 -20.91
N THR A 670 4.15 21.15 -19.85
CA THR A 670 5.21 22.16 -19.88
C THR A 670 6.59 21.65 -19.48
N ALA A 671 6.69 20.48 -18.85
CA ALA A 671 7.98 19.91 -18.45
C ALA A 671 8.77 19.39 -19.68
N GLN A 672 10.10 19.41 -19.62
CA GLN A 672 10.94 18.70 -20.60
C GLN A 672 11.14 17.24 -20.15
N SER A 673 10.06 16.46 -20.13
CA SER A 673 10.07 15.05 -19.72
C SER A 673 9.39 14.15 -20.77
N PRO A 674 9.68 12.83 -20.76
CA PRO A 674 8.92 11.88 -21.58
C PRO A 674 7.42 11.88 -21.28
N SER A 675 7.02 12.13 -20.02
CA SER A 675 5.61 12.24 -19.64
C SER A 675 4.94 13.46 -20.29
N ALA A 676 5.64 14.59 -20.38
CA ALA A 676 5.14 15.76 -21.10
C ALA A 676 4.91 15.45 -22.58
N ALA A 677 5.77 14.66 -23.23
CA ALA A 677 5.58 14.21 -24.62
C ALA A 677 4.22 13.52 -24.81
N TYR A 678 3.83 12.66 -23.87
CA TYR A 678 2.54 11.99 -23.86
C TYR A 678 1.37 12.97 -23.69
N TYR A 679 1.44 13.90 -22.72
CA TYR A 679 0.35 14.86 -22.49
C TYR A 679 0.20 15.86 -23.64
N GLN A 680 1.30 16.26 -24.28
CA GLN A 680 1.30 17.07 -25.50
C GLN A 680 0.60 16.34 -26.65
N HIS A 681 0.86 15.03 -26.78
CA HIS A 681 0.19 14.20 -27.78
C HIS A 681 -1.31 14.10 -27.52
N LEU A 682 -1.71 13.85 -26.26
CA LEU A 682 -3.11 13.78 -25.84
C LEU A 682 -3.85 15.09 -26.11
N LEU A 683 -3.27 16.23 -25.71
CA LEU A 683 -3.85 17.55 -25.96
C LEU A 683 -4.01 17.81 -27.47
N GLY A 684 -3.01 17.43 -28.27
CA GLY A 684 -3.08 17.49 -29.72
C GLY A 684 -4.21 16.65 -30.32
N LEU A 685 -4.44 15.43 -29.82
CA LEU A 685 -5.57 14.59 -30.23
C LEU A 685 -6.92 15.20 -29.85
N TRP A 686 -7.04 15.77 -28.65
CA TRP A 686 -8.26 16.47 -28.22
C TRP A 686 -8.56 17.69 -29.08
N LEU A 687 -7.55 18.49 -29.41
CA LEU A 687 -7.69 19.64 -30.30
C LEU A 687 -8.08 19.22 -31.73
N LEU A 688 -7.57 18.08 -32.20
CA LEU A 688 -7.96 17.50 -33.48
C LEU A 688 -9.43 17.08 -33.49
N GLU A 689 -9.91 16.44 -32.42
CA GLU A 689 -11.32 16.08 -32.23
C GLU A 689 -12.23 17.32 -32.19
N GLN A 690 -11.75 18.41 -31.58
CA GLN A 690 -12.45 19.70 -31.50
C GLN A 690 -12.44 20.49 -32.82
N GLY A 691 -11.68 20.05 -33.82
CA GLY A 691 -11.55 20.71 -35.13
C GLY A 691 -10.50 21.84 -35.20
N ALA A 692 -9.70 22.03 -34.15
CA ALA A 692 -8.59 23.00 -34.10
C ALA A 692 -7.31 22.41 -34.70
N ALA A 693 -7.35 22.06 -36.00
CA ALA A 693 -6.31 21.26 -36.65
C ALA A 693 -4.92 21.93 -36.69
N SER A 694 -4.85 23.26 -36.87
CA SER A 694 -3.57 23.99 -36.86
C SER A 694 -2.90 23.96 -35.49
N THR A 695 -3.66 24.25 -34.43
CA THR A 695 -3.16 24.19 -33.05
C THR A 695 -2.80 22.75 -32.66
N ALA A 696 -3.61 21.76 -33.03
CA ALA A 696 -3.29 20.35 -32.84
C ALA A 696 -1.94 19.97 -33.46
N ALA A 697 -1.67 20.42 -34.70
CA ALA A 697 -0.40 20.15 -35.37
C ALA A 697 0.82 20.71 -34.61
N SER A 698 0.67 21.86 -33.94
CA SER A 698 1.75 22.47 -33.14
C SER A 698 2.08 21.66 -31.89
N TYR A 699 1.08 21.23 -31.13
CA TYR A 699 1.26 20.40 -29.95
C TYR A 699 1.79 19.00 -30.29
N LEU A 700 1.31 18.43 -31.40
CA LEU A 700 1.80 17.14 -31.91
C LEU A 700 3.25 17.24 -32.41
N ALA A 701 3.67 18.40 -32.92
CA ALA A 701 5.08 18.64 -33.25
C ALA A 701 5.96 18.66 -32.00
N GLN A 702 5.51 19.32 -30.92
CA GLN A 702 6.22 19.32 -29.64
C GLN A 702 6.29 17.92 -29.02
N ALA A 703 5.18 17.18 -29.03
CA ALA A 703 5.15 15.78 -28.58
C ALA A 703 6.17 14.91 -29.34
N GLN A 704 6.23 15.07 -30.66
CA GLN A 704 7.20 14.37 -31.49
C GLN A 704 8.66 14.75 -31.14
N GLN A 705 8.93 16.04 -30.91
CA GLN A 705 10.26 16.53 -30.52
C GLN A 705 10.69 15.98 -29.15
N LEU A 706 9.76 15.82 -28.22
CA LEU A 706 10.00 15.25 -26.88
C LEU A 706 10.05 13.71 -26.87
N GLY A 707 9.97 13.05 -28.04
CA GLY A 707 10.19 11.61 -28.17
C GLY A 707 8.92 10.75 -28.19
N GLN A 708 7.73 11.31 -28.46
CA GLN A 708 6.51 10.52 -28.66
C GLN A 708 6.34 10.11 -30.14
N PRO A 709 6.63 8.84 -30.52
CA PRO A 709 6.66 8.42 -31.93
C PRO A 709 5.29 8.47 -32.60
N ASP A 710 4.24 8.07 -31.88
CA ASP A 710 2.86 8.04 -32.37
C ASP A 710 2.30 9.44 -32.71
N ALA A 711 2.95 10.51 -32.26
CA ALA A 711 2.56 11.87 -32.57
C ALA A 711 2.73 12.23 -34.05
N ALA A 712 3.67 11.60 -34.77
CA ALA A 712 3.93 11.93 -36.18
C ALA A 712 2.72 11.64 -37.08
N LEU A 713 2.00 10.53 -36.86
CA LEU A 713 0.80 10.19 -37.65
C LEU A 713 -0.33 11.18 -37.38
N ALA A 714 -0.62 11.45 -36.10
CA ALA A 714 -1.65 12.41 -35.71
C ALA A 714 -1.32 13.81 -36.27
N ARG A 715 -0.04 14.21 -36.24
CA ARG A 715 0.44 15.48 -36.82
C ARG A 715 0.21 15.53 -38.32
N ALA A 716 0.44 14.44 -39.05
CA ALA A 716 0.19 14.38 -40.49
C ALA A 716 -1.28 14.66 -40.81
N TYR A 717 -2.21 14.05 -40.06
CA TYR A 717 -3.64 14.32 -40.20
C TYR A 717 -3.99 15.76 -39.86
N ALA A 718 -3.47 16.30 -38.75
CA ALA A 718 -3.71 17.67 -38.32
C ALA A 718 -3.24 18.69 -39.37
N LEU A 719 -2.03 18.50 -39.93
CA LEU A 719 -1.49 19.35 -40.99
C LEU A 719 -2.31 19.27 -42.28
N ALA A 720 -2.78 18.08 -42.67
CA ALA A 720 -3.61 17.92 -43.85
C ALA A 720 -4.96 18.63 -43.68
N LEU A 721 -5.63 18.44 -42.53
CA LEU A 721 -6.89 19.12 -42.22
C LEU A 721 -6.77 20.63 -42.07
N ALA A 722 -5.57 21.13 -41.72
CA ALA A 722 -5.21 22.54 -41.68
C ALA A 722 -4.82 23.12 -43.06
N GLY A 723 -4.91 22.34 -44.14
CA GLY A 723 -4.61 22.80 -45.50
C GLY A 723 -3.12 22.87 -45.84
N GLN A 724 -2.26 22.11 -45.14
CA GLN A 724 -0.80 22.09 -45.36
C GLN A 724 -0.32 20.71 -45.87
N PRO A 725 -0.66 20.31 -47.10
CA PRO A 725 -0.41 18.97 -47.62
C PRO A 725 1.08 18.59 -47.68
N ASP A 726 1.97 19.53 -48.00
CA ASP A 726 3.41 19.26 -48.08
C ASP A 726 4.03 18.94 -46.72
N SER A 727 3.64 19.69 -45.70
CA SER A 727 4.04 19.42 -44.31
C SER A 727 3.42 18.11 -43.82
N ALA A 728 2.16 17.82 -44.20
CA ALA A 728 1.51 16.55 -43.89
C ALA A 728 2.23 15.35 -44.51
N ARG A 729 2.68 15.44 -45.77
CA ARG A 729 3.47 14.39 -46.45
C ARG A 729 4.76 14.08 -45.70
N ARG A 730 5.48 15.10 -45.25
CA ARG A 730 6.72 14.93 -44.46
C ARG A 730 6.44 14.27 -43.12
N ALA A 731 5.41 14.72 -42.40
CA ALA A 731 5.03 14.12 -41.12
C ALA A 731 4.58 12.65 -41.28
N ALA A 732 3.83 12.32 -42.33
CA ALA A 732 3.42 10.95 -42.62
C ALA A 732 4.62 10.05 -42.93
N ALA A 733 5.62 10.53 -43.68
CA ALA A 733 6.85 9.78 -43.94
C ALA A 733 7.64 9.50 -42.65
N VAL A 734 7.69 10.45 -41.72
CA VAL A 734 8.29 10.22 -40.39
C VAL A 734 7.49 9.18 -39.60
N ALA A 735 6.16 9.23 -39.64
CA ALA A 735 5.31 8.26 -38.95
C ALA A 735 5.54 6.82 -39.43
N VAL A 736 5.75 6.61 -40.73
CA VAL A 736 6.11 5.28 -41.29
C VAL A 736 7.38 4.73 -40.66
N ALA A 737 8.37 5.59 -40.41
CA ALA A 737 9.68 5.19 -39.89
C ALA A 737 9.72 5.03 -38.36
N THR A 738 8.85 5.74 -37.63
CA THR A 738 9.00 5.92 -36.18
C THR A 738 7.82 5.42 -35.35
N ALA A 739 6.60 5.34 -35.89
CA ALA A 739 5.41 4.97 -35.13
C ALA A 739 5.34 3.47 -34.85
N ASP A 740 4.51 3.09 -33.86
CA ASP A 740 4.21 1.69 -33.60
C ASP A 740 3.64 0.98 -34.84
N LYS A 741 3.89 -0.33 -34.98
CA LYS A 741 3.46 -1.15 -36.14
C LYS A 741 2.05 -0.83 -36.70
N PRO A 742 0.96 -0.79 -35.89
CA PRO A 742 -0.36 -0.47 -36.41
C PRO A 742 -0.46 0.97 -36.94
N MET A 743 0.18 1.93 -36.29
CA MET A 743 0.17 3.35 -36.70
C MET A 743 1.10 3.57 -37.91
N ALA A 744 2.23 2.87 -37.99
CA ALA A 744 3.08 2.85 -39.18
C ALA A 744 2.34 2.28 -40.40
N ALA A 745 1.56 1.21 -40.23
CA ALA A 745 0.71 0.66 -41.29
C ALA A 745 -0.35 1.67 -41.77
N GLN A 746 -0.97 2.39 -40.83
CA GLN A 746 -1.91 3.45 -41.17
C GLN A 746 -1.22 4.64 -41.87
N ALA A 747 0.01 4.99 -41.47
CA ALA A 747 0.82 6.01 -42.14
C ALA A 747 1.18 5.61 -43.58
N LEU A 748 1.49 4.32 -43.81
CA LEU A 748 1.74 3.76 -45.15
C LEU A 748 0.51 3.85 -46.06
N GLN A 749 -0.70 3.77 -45.50
CA GLN A 749 -1.95 3.97 -46.24
C GLN A 749 -2.26 5.46 -46.50
N LEU A 750 -1.88 6.34 -45.57
CA LEU A 750 -2.11 7.79 -45.69
C LEU A 750 -1.17 8.43 -46.73
N LEU A 751 0.09 8.00 -46.79
CA LEU A 751 1.11 8.66 -47.60
C LEU A 751 0.79 8.70 -49.11
N PRO A 752 0.27 7.63 -49.76
CA PRO A 752 -0.19 7.68 -51.15
C PRO A 752 -1.33 8.68 -51.36
N VAL A 753 -2.29 8.78 -50.43
CA VAL A 753 -3.41 9.73 -50.51
C VAL A 753 -2.90 11.17 -50.52
N LEU A 754 -1.91 11.48 -49.67
CA LEU A 754 -1.32 12.81 -49.60
C LEU A 754 -0.41 13.14 -50.81
N ARG A 755 0.10 12.13 -51.50
CA ARG A 755 0.97 12.28 -52.68
C ARG A 755 0.20 12.31 -54.01
N ALA A 756 -0.99 11.73 -54.04
CA ALA A 756 -1.80 11.60 -55.24
C ALA A 756 -2.16 12.96 -55.85
N SER A 757 -2.02 13.07 -57.17
CA SER A 757 -2.67 14.12 -57.93
C SER A 757 -4.17 13.86 -58.05
N TYR A 758 -4.93 14.86 -58.48
CA TYR A 758 -6.37 14.69 -58.75
C TYR A 758 -6.63 13.58 -59.80
N ALA A 759 -5.78 13.46 -60.81
CA ALA A 759 -5.90 12.43 -61.83
C ALA A 759 -5.68 11.02 -61.26
N ASP A 760 -4.68 10.86 -60.37
CA ASP A 760 -4.36 9.58 -59.75
C ASP A 760 -5.51 9.07 -58.88
N ILE A 761 -6.19 9.97 -58.14
CA ILE A 761 -7.21 9.57 -57.17
C ILE A 761 -8.59 9.33 -57.80
N VAL A 762 -8.91 9.98 -58.92
CA VAL A 762 -10.18 9.77 -59.65
C VAL A 762 -10.14 8.52 -60.54
N ALA A 763 -8.95 8.00 -60.82
CA ALA A 763 -8.80 6.80 -61.63
C ALA A 763 -9.60 5.61 -61.07
N PRO A 764 -10.19 4.75 -61.92
CA PRO A 764 -10.94 3.56 -61.46
C PRO A 764 -10.12 2.60 -60.60
N SER A 765 -8.80 2.59 -60.76
CA SER A 765 -7.85 1.77 -59.99
C SER A 765 -7.61 2.27 -58.57
N ALA A 766 -7.97 3.51 -58.25
CA ALA A 766 -7.80 4.06 -56.91
C ALA A 766 -8.81 3.45 -55.92
N PRO A 767 -8.38 2.98 -54.72
CA PRO A 767 -9.30 2.44 -53.73
C PRO A 767 -10.34 3.47 -53.27
N ASP A 768 -11.59 3.07 -53.11
CA ASP A 768 -12.65 3.98 -52.67
C ASP A 768 -12.42 4.57 -51.27
N SER A 769 -11.73 3.84 -50.39
CA SER A 769 -11.28 4.37 -49.10
C SER A 769 -10.28 5.52 -49.25
N ALA A 770 -9.37 5.43 -50.23
CA ALA A 770 -8.42 6.49 -50.56
C ALA A 770 -9.14 7.71 -51.14
N LYS A 771 -10.15 7.51 -52.01
CA LYS A 771 -10.99 8.59 -52.57
C LYS A 771 -11.71 9.37 -51.46
N VAL A 772 -12.35 8.68 -50.51
CA VAL A 772 -13.02 9.32 -49.36
C VAL A 772 -12.01 10.06 -48.48
N MET A 773 -10.85 9.46 -48.22
CA MET A 773 -9.80 10.11 -47.43
C MET A 773 -9.26 11.36 -48.14
N TYR A 774 -9.09 11.32 -49.45
CA TYR A 774 -8.68 12.47 -50.25
C TYR A 774 -9.72 13.61 -50.17
N LEU A 775 -11.01 13.31 -50.32
CA LEU A 775 -12.09 14.29 -50.12
C LEU A 775 -12.05 14.88 -48.70
N THR A 776 -11.78 14.07 -47.69
CA THR A 776 -11.74 14.50 -46.28
C THR A 776 -10.57 15.45 -46.01
N LEU A 777 -9.39 15.13 -46.52
CA LEU A 777 -8.15 15.82 -46.17
C LEU A 777 -7.81 16.97 -47.14
N LEU A 778 -8.09 16.80 -48.44
CA LEU A 778 -7.64 17.68 -49.52
C LEU A 778 -8.78 18.25 -50.36
N GLY A 779 -10.03 17.84 -50.10
CA GLY A 779 -11.18 18.21 -50.94
C GLY A 779 -11.50 19.70 -51.02
N SER A 780 -11.10 20.51 -50.02
CA SER A 780 -11.33 21.96 -50.05
C SER A 780 -10.52 22.70 -51.12
N GLY A 781 -9.42 22.12 -51.59
CA GLY A 781 -8.61 22.68 -52.69
C GLY A 781 -9.14 22.36 -54.08
N LEU A 782 -10.15 21.50 -54.21
CA LEU A 782 -10.74 21.10 -55.48
C LEU A 782 -11.84 22.06 -55.95
N THR A 783 -12.07 22.12 -57.26
CA THR A 783 -13.24 22.80 -57.82
C THR A 783 -14.53 21.98 -57.55
N PRO A 784 -15.73 22.60 -57.61
CA PRO A 784 -16.99 21.88 -57.42
C PRO A 784 -17.17 20.69 -58.39
N ALA A 785 -16.80 20.88 -59.66
CA ALA A 785 -16.85 19.81 -60.67
C ALA A 785 -15.90 18.65 -60.31
N GLN A 786 -14.68 18.97 -59.85
CA GLN A 786 -13.70 17.96 -59.44
C GLN A 786 -14.16 17.18 -58.20
N ARG A 787 -14.72 17.86 -57.20
CA ARG A 787 -15.28 17.20 -56.00
C ARG A 787 -16.43 16.26 -56.37
N GLY A 788 -17.37 16.73 -57.20
CA GLY A 788 -18.50 15.94 -57.67
C GLY A 788 -18.05 14.69 -58.41
N ALA A 789 -17.14 14.83 -59.39
CA ALA A 789 -16.61 13.69 -60.14
C ALA A 789 -15.89 12.67 -59.24
N LEU A 790 -15.08 13.15 -58.28
CA LEU A 790 -14.42 12.26 -57.33
C LEU A 790 -15.42 11.52 -56.44
N PHE A 791 -16.47 12.19 -55.97
CA PHE A 791 -17.52 11.55 -55.18
C PHE A 791 -18.30 10.48 -55.98
N GLU A 792 -18.69 10.79 -57.22
CA GLU A 792 -19.39 9.84 -58.09
C GLU A 792 -18.53 8.60 -58.41
N SER A 793 -17.21 8.77 -58.47
CA SER A 793 -16.27 7.67 -58.69
C SER A 793 -16.16 6.67 -57.53
N ILE A 794 -16.78 6.94 -56.37
CA ILE A 794 -16.88 6.00 -55.25
C ILE A 794 -17.95 4.96 -55.57
N SER A 795 -17.54 3.72 -55.77
CA SER A 795 -18.39 2.58 -56.18
C SER A 795 -18.98 1.81 -55.00
N ILE A 796 -18.27 1.71 -53.88
CA ILE A 796 -18.69 0.97 -52.69
C ILE A 796 -19.81 1.74 -51.97
N ALA A 797 -21.03 1.20 -52.03
CA ALA A 797 -22.21 1.81 -51.44
C ALA A 797 -22.05 2.15 -49.95
N GLY A 798 -21.37 1.29 -49.17
CA GLY A 798 -21.12 1.52 -47.74
C GLY A 798 -20.22 2.72 -47.42
N LEU A 799 -19.39 3.17 -48.37
CA LEU A 799 -18.48 4.31 -48.18
C LEU A 799 -19.08 5.64 -48.67
N ARG A 800 -20.14 5.60 -49.49
CA ARG A 800 -20.78 6.80 -50.03
C ARG A 800 -21.28 7.78 -48.96
N PRO A 801 -21.90 7.37 -47.84
CA PRO A 801 -22.30 8.32 -46.80
C PRO A 801 -21.11 9.09 -46.18
N ALA A 802 -19.97 8.42 -46.00
CA ALA A 802 -18.75 9.06 -45.49
C ALA A 802 -18.12 9.99 -46.54
N GLY A 803 -18.09 9.56 -47.80
CA GLY A 803 -17.67 10.40 -48.93
C GLY A 803 -18.53 11.65 -49.10
N ALA A 804 -19.86 11.52 -49.00
CA ALA A 804 -20.81 12.62 -49.11
C ALA A 804 -20.62 13.63 -47.97
N PHE A 805 -20.39 13.13 -46.75
CA PHE A 805 -20.08 13.98 -45.61
C PHE A 805 -18.76 14.75 -45.80
N ALA A 806 -17.71 14.07 -46.26
CA ALA A 806 -16.42 14.68 -46.55
C ALA A 806 -16.52 15.76 -47.64
N GLN A 807 -17.23 15.46 -48.74
CA GLN A 807 -17.50 16.41 -49.81
C GLN A 807 -18.30 17.61 -49.30
N ALA A 808 -19.35 17.39 -48.51
CA ALA A 808 -20.17 18.48 -47.99
C ALA A 808 -19.38 19.38 -47.02
N GLN A 809 -18.47 18.83 -46.22
CA GLN A 809 -17.54 19.65 -45.42
C GLN A 809 -16.61 20.48 -46.29
N ALA A 810 -16.03 19.88 -47.34
CA ALA A 810 -15.14 20.58 -48.25
C ALA A 810 -15.88 21.71 -48.99
N ALA A 811 -17.09 21.44 -49.48
CA ALA A 811 -17.96 22.41 -50.15
C ALA A 811 -18.37 23.56 -49.21
N LEU A 812 -18.66 23.25 -47.94
CA LEU A 812 -18.97 24.27 -46.94
C LEU A 812 -17.75 25.20 -46.70
N ARG A 813 -16.54 24.65 -46.55
CA ARG A 813 -15.30 25.45 -46.41
C ARG A 813 -15.02 26.31 -47.64
N ALA A 814 -15.32 25.78 -48.84
CA ALA A 814 -15.22 26.51 -50.11
C ALA A 814 -16.38 27.50 -50.37
N ARG A 815 -17.30 27.68 -49.41
CA ARG A 815 -18.49 28.54 -49.50
C ARG A 815 -19.40 28.23 -50.71
N GLN A 816 -19.66 26.95 -50.97
CA GLN A 816 -20.51 26.44 -52.05
C GLN A 816 -21.84 25.86 -51.50
N PRO A 817 -22.84 26.70 -51.14
CA PRO A 817 -24.03 26.25 -50.41
C PRO A 817 -24.95 25.32 -51.20
N THR A 818 -24.98 25.44 -52.53
CA THR A 818 -25.83 24.60 -53.41
C THR A 818 -25.41 23.12 -53.37
N GLU A 819 -24.11 22.87 -53.41
CA GLU A 819 -23.51 21.53 -53.30
C GLU A 819 -23.82 20.91 -51.93
N VAL A 820 -23.69 21.69 -50.85
CA VAL A 820 -24.01 21.24 -49.48
C VAL A 820 -25.49 20.86 -49.34
N ALA A 821 -26.39 21.66 -49.89
CA ALA A 821 -27.84 21.41 -49.84
C ALA A 821 -28.23 20.09 -50.50
N ALA A 822 -27.66 19.80 -51.68
CA ALA A 822 -27.91 18.56 -52.41
C ALA A 822 -27.47 17.33 -51.60
N LEU A 823 -26.25 17.38 -51.03
CA LEU A 823 -25.70 16.28 -50.23
C LEU A 823 -26.46 16.08 -48.92
N LEU A 824 -26.90 17.17 -48.26
CA LEU A 824 -27.73 17.12 -47.06
C LEU A 824 -29.07 16.42 -47.33
N LYS A 825 -29.70 16.67 -48.48
CA LYS A 825 -30.96 16.03 -48.85
C LYS A 825 -30.80 14.53 -49.14
N ALA A 826 -29.70 14.16 -49.79
CA ALA A 826 -29.48 12.81 -50.28
C ALA A 826 -28.89 11.84 -49.23
N TYR A 827 -28.01 12.31 -48.33
CA TYR A 827 -27.22 11.41 -47.47
C TYR A 827 -27.31 11.69 -45.97
N ALA A 828 -27.86 12.83 -45.55
CA ALA A 828 -27.85 13.17 -44.12
C ALA A 828 -28.83 12.31 -43.31
N PRO A 829 -28.40 11.67 -42.20
CA PRO A 829 -29.27 10.89 -41.33
C PRO A 829 -30.39 11.72 -40.69
N ALA A 830 -31.44 11.07 -40.19
CA ALA A 830 -32.50 11.73 -39.43
C ALA A 830 -31.92 12.59 -38.27
N THR A 831 -32.44 13.82 -38.10
CA THR A 831 -31.93 14.79 -37.12
C THR A 831 -31.93 14.26 -35.68
N GLY A 832 -32.95 13.48 -35.31
CA GLY A 832 -33.10 12.90 -33.96
C GLY A 832 -32.37 11.58 -33.72
N ALA A 833 -31.69 11.01 -34.72
CA ALA A 833 -30.99 9.75 -34.56
C ALA A 833 -29.84 9.89 -33.54
N ARG A 834 -29.78 9.01 -32.54
CA ARG A 834 -28.77 9.05 -31.46
C ARG A 834 -27.46 8.38 -31.87
N THR A 835 -26.88 8.81 -32.99
CA THR A 835 -25.61 8.29 -33.51
C THR A 835 -24.58 9.41 -33.66
N ALA A 836 -23.29 9.07 -33.59
CA ALA A 836 -22.21 10.03 -33.80
C ALA A 836 -22.26 10.66 -35.21
N ALA A 837 -22.63 9.87 -36.22
CA ALA A 837 -22.83 10.35 -37.58
C ALA A 837 -23.95 11.42 -37.64
N ALA A 838 -25.11 11.15 -37.04
CA ALA A 838 -26.21 12.11 -37.03
C ALA A 838 -25.82 13.42 -36.31
N SER A 839 -25.10 13.34 -35.19
CA SER A 839 -24.54 14.51 -34.48
C SER A 839 -23.70 15.39 -35.42
N ARG A 840 -22.72 14.80 -36.11
CA ARG A 840 -21.83 15.53 -37.04
C ARG A 840 -22.58 16.10 -38.24
N TRP A 841 -23.56 15.38 -38.79
CA TRP A 841 -24.43 15.88 -39.85
C TRP A 841 -25.32 17.04 -39.36
N ASN A 842 -25.78 17.03 -38.10
CA ASN A 842 -26.51 18.14 -37.51
C ASN A 842 -25.65 19.40 -37.32
N VAL A 843 -24.36 19.24 -36.99
CA VAL A 843 -23.40 20.35 -37.02
C VAL A 843 -23.28 20.92 -38.43
N LEU A 844 -23.14 20.07 -39.45
CA LEU A 844 -23.08 20.50 -40.84
C LEU A 844 -24.36 21.24 -41.28
N ARG A 845 -25.55 20.73 -40.90
CA ARG A 845 -26.84 21.41 -41.12
C ARG A 845 -26.89 22.80 -40.50
N GLY A 846 -26.43 22.92 -39.25
CA GLY A 846 -26.42 24.21 -38.56
C GLY A 846 -25.48 25.22 -39.21
N ARG A 847 -24.26 24.79 -39.57
CA ARG A 847 -23.30 25.66 -40.27
C ARG A 847 -23.80 26.06 -41.66
N TYR A 848 -24.41 25.14 -42.40
CA TYR A 848 -25.05 25.43 -43.70
C TYR A 848 -26.19 26.44 -43.57
N ALA A 849 -27.06 26.28 -42.57
CA ALA A 849 -28.18 27.18 -42.32
C ALA A 849 -27.70 28.59 -41.97
N LEU A 850 -26.66 28.73 -41.14
CA LEU A 850 -26.05 30.02 -40.84
C LEU A 850 -25.42 30.67 -42.07
N LEU A 851 -24.64 29.91 -42.86
CA LEU A 851 -24.02 30.42 -44.09
C LEU A 851 -25.06 30.89 -45.12
N SER A 852 -26.22 30.23 -45.17
CA SER A 852 -27.30 30.52 -46.13
C SER A 852 -28.37 31.48 -45.60
N GLY A 853 -28.19 32.04 -44.39
CA GLY A 853 -29.16 32.97 -43.78
C GLY A 853 -30.48 32.33 -43.32
N GLN A 854 -30.57 31.00 -43.23
CA GLN A 854 -31.80 30.26 -42.89
C GLN A 854 -31.98 30.09 -41.36
N THR A 855 -32.03 31.22 -40.64
CA THR A 855 -32.08 31.23 -39.16
C THR A 855 -33.32 30.55 -38.58
N GLU A 856 -34.48 30.68 -39.23
CA GLU A 856 -35.73 30.05 -38.78
C GLU A 856 -35.70 28.52 -38.92
N VAL A 857 -35.13 28.00 -40.01
CA VAL A 857 -34.93 26.55 -40.21
C VAL A 857 -34.02 25.98 -39.12
N LEU A 858 -32.96 26.72 -38.77
CA LEU A 858 -32.06 26.33 -37.69
C LEU A 858 -32.76 26.33 -36.33
N ARG A 859 -33.58 27.35 -36.04
CA ARG A 859 -34.37 27.44 -34.80
C ARG A 859 -35.31 26.25 -34.61
N GLN A 860 -35.92 25.76 -35.69
CA GLN A 860 -36.80 24.58 -35.67
C GLN A 860 -36.02 23.26 -35.56
N LEU A 861 -34.78 23.21 -36.05
CA LEU A 861 -33.92 22.04 -35.98
C LEU A 861 -33.37 21.79 -34.57
N LEU A 862 -32.96 22.85 -33.85
CA LEU A 862 -32.23 22.74 -32.59
C LEU A 862 -32.90 21.95 -31.46
N PRO A 863 -34.24 22.00 -31.26
CA PRO A 863 -34.92 21.20 -30.25
C PRO A 863 -35.02 19.72 -30.59
N ARG A 864 -34.98 19.36 -31.88
CA ARG A 864 -35.20 17.99 -32.39
C ARG A 864 -33.90 17.27 -32.73
N ALA A 865 -32.83 18.01 -32.96
CA ALA A 865 -31.54 17.47 -33.36
C ALA A 865 -30.76 16.90 -32.17
N TYR A 866 -30.20 15.71 -32.35
CA TYR A 866 -29.25 15.11 -31.41
C TYR A 866 -27.85 15.70 -31.62
N PHE A 867 -27.20 16.11 -30.52
CA PHE A 867 -25.80 16.50 -30.47
C PHE A 867 -25.10 15.66 -29.40
N ALA A 868 -24.10 14.88 -29.80
CA ALA A 868 -23.25 14.16 -28.87
C ALA A 868 -22.31 15.14 -28.14
N VAL A 869 -21.70 14.69 -27.04
CA VAL A 869 -20.86 15.52 -26.15
C VAL A 869 -19.83 16.38 -26.90
N PRO A 870 -19.04 15.87 -27.86
CA PRO A 870 -18.07 16.70 -28.58
C PRO A 870 -18.71 17.85 -29.37
N GLU A 871 -19.96 17.67 -29.84
CA GLU A 871 -20.67 18.64 -30.65
C GLU A 871 -21.68 19.51 -29.87
N GLN A 872 -21.83 19.33 -28.55
CA GLN A 872 -22.74 20.16 -27.74
C GLN A 872 -22.39 21.66 -27.78
N ALA A 873 -21.12 21.99 -27.95
CA ALA A 873 -20.66 23.36 -28.16
C ALA A 873 -21.30 24.01 -29.40
N TYR A 874 -21.45 23.25 -30.50
CA TYR A 874 -22.12 23.74 -31.71
C TYR A 874 -23.61 23.97 -31.48
N GLN A 875 -24.28 23.15 -30.68
CA GLN A 875 -25.68 23.40 -30.33
C GLN A 875 -25.85 24.73 -29.58
N LEU A 876 -24.98 25.01 -28.62
CA LEU A 876 -24.98 26.28 -27.89
C LEU A 876 -24.66 27.46 -28.82
N TYR A 877 -23.68 27.29 -29.72
CA TYR A 877 -23.35 28.28 -30.75
C TYR A 877 -24.55 28.60 -31.65
N PHE A 878 -25.23 27.59 -32.19
CA PHE A 878 -26.39 27.80 -33.06
C PHE A 878 -27.57 28.46 -32.31
N ARG A 879 -27.75 28.16 -31.01
CA ARG A 879 -28.74 28.86 -30.17
C ARG A 879 -28.36 30.33 -29.97
N ALA A 880 -27.08 30.64 -29.77
CA ALA A 880 -26.60 32.02 -29.65
C ALA A 880 -26.84 32.81 -30.95
N ALA A 881 -26.50 32.20 -32.09
CA ALA A 881 -26.65 32.81 -33.42
C ALA A 881 -28.10 33.01 -33.88
N THR A 882 -29.06 32.30 -33.29
CA THR A 882 -30.50 32.38 -33.64
C THR A 882 -31.37 32.96 -32.52
N ALA A 883 -30.74 33.53 -31.50
CA ALA A 883 -31.41 34.09 -30.33
C ALA A 883 -32.44 35.16 -30.72
N ALA A 884 -33.52 35.25 -29.95
CA ALA A 884 -34.64 36.13 -30.28
C ALA A 884 -34.36 37.61 -29.96
N SER A 885 -33.37 37.90 -29.11
CA SER A 885 -32.97 39.26 -28.76
C SER A 885 -31.44 39.39 -28.62
N PRO A 886 -30.87 40.60 -28.83
CA PRO A 886 -29.45 40.84 -28.64
C PRO A 886 -28.96 40.53 -27.23
N ALA A 887 -29.76 40.83 -26.20
CA ALA A 887 -29.43 40.52 -24.81
C ALA A 887 -29.33 39.01 -24.54
N GLN A 888 -30.24 38.23 -25.13
CA GLN A 888 -30.18 36.77 -25.05
C GLN A 888 -28.95 36.22 -25.80
N ALA A 889 -28.66 36.75 -26.99
CA ALA A 889 -27.47 36.40 -27.76
C ALA A 889 -26.18 36.65 -26.96
N SER A 890 -26.05 37.84 -26.35
CA SER A 890 -24.88 38.20 -25.53
C SER A 890 -24.65 37.21 -24.38
N ARG A 891 -25.72 36.82 -23.64
CA ARG A 891 -25.62 35.83 -22.56
C ARG A 891 -25.17 34.46 -23.07
N LEU A 892 -25.74 34.01 -24.20
CA LEU A 892 -25.39 32.71 -24.79
C LEU A 892 -23.97 32.71 -25.36
N TYR A 893 -23.52 33.80 -25.99
CA TYR A 893 -22.13 33.94 -26.45
C TYR A 893 -21.13 34.01 -25.30
N GLN A 894 -21.45 34.68 -24.20
CA GLN A 894 -20.61 34.64 -22.99
C GLN A 894 -20.51 33.22 -22.42
N GLN A 895 -21.63 32.51 -22.31
CA GLN A 895 -21.65 31.11 -21.87
C GLN A 895 -20.84 30.20 -22.82
N LEU A 896 -20.94 30.45 -24.13
CA LEU A 896 -20.20 29.73 -25.15
C LEU A 896 -18.70 29.95 -25.02
N MET A 897 -18.25 31.18 -24.79
CA MET A 897 -16.82 31.48 -24.59
C MET A 897 -16.26 30.93 -23.28
N GLN A 898 -17.11 30.66 -22.29
CA GLN A 898 -16.70 29.93 -21.09
C GLN A 898 -16.54 28.43 -21.34
N ARG A 899 -17.35 27.84 -22.23
CA ARG A 899 -17.43 26.37 -22.43
C ARG A 899 -16.66 25.85 -23.64
N ALA A 900 -16.53 26.66 -24.68
CA ALA A 900 -15.93 26.28 -25.96
C ALA A 900 -15.23 27.46 -26.68
N PRO A 901 -14.28 28.15 -26.03
CA PRO A 901 -13.49 29.22 -26.65
C PRO A 901 -12.60 28.72 -27.80
N TYR A 902 -12.31 27.42 -27.89
CA TYR A 902 -11.55 26.81 -28.99
C TYR A 902 -12.32 26.82 -30.33
N LEU A 903 -13.64 27.02 -30.32
CA LEU A 903 -14.48 26.93 -31.51
C LEU A 903 -14.36 28.21 -32.35
N GLU A 904 -13.56 28.13 -33.42
CA GLU A 904 -13.19 29.27 -34.27
C GLU A 904 -14.41 30.07 -34.75
N GLU A 905 -15.39 29.41 -35.36
CA GLU A 905 -16.57 30.08 -35.93
C GLU A 905 -17.41 30.79 -34.88
N ALA A 906 -17.56 30.18 -33.70
CA ALA A 906 -18.31 30.79 -32.61
C ALA A 906 -17.59 31.99 -32.02
N THR A 907 -16.27 31.92 -31.91
CA THR A 907 -15.45 33.03 -31.42
C THR A 907 -15.59 34.24 -32.33
N LEU A 908 -15.49 34.02 -33.65
CA LEU A 908 -15.67 35.07 -34.63
C LEU A 908 -17.10 35.63 -34.62
N ALA A 909 -18.12 34.77 -34.54
CA ALA A 909 -19.51 35.21 -34.48
C ALA A 909 -19.82 35.99 -33.18
N ALA A 910 -19.28 35.56 -32.04
CA ALA A 910 -19.39 36.27 -30.78
C ALA A 910 -18.70 37.64 -30.85
N ALA A 911 -17.49 37.70 -31.41
CA ALA A 911 -16.76 38.95 -31.62
C ALA A 911 -17.53 39.91 -32.54
N GLN A 912 -18.09 39.39 -33.64
CA GLN A 912 -18.93 40.19 -34.54
C GLN A 912 -20.17 40.72 -33.83
N HIS A 913 -20.88 39.87 -33.07
CA HIS A 913 -22.06 40.29 -32.29
C HIS A 913 -21.72 41.43 -31.33
N PHE A 914 -20.63 41.33 -30.56
CA PHE A 914 -20.23 42.40 -29.64
C PHE A 914 -19.74 43.65 -30.35
N ALA A 915 -19.13 43.52 -31.54
CA ALA A 915 -18.77 44.66 -32.38
C ALA A 915 -20.00 45.41 -32.89
N GLU A 916 -21.03 44.68 -33.34
CA GLU A 916 -22.32 45.26 -33.78
C GLU A 916 -23.07 45.96 -32.64
N GLN A 917 -22.90 45.51 -31.39
CA GLN A 917 -23.42 46.16 -30.18
C GLN A 917 -22.55 47.31 -29.66
N GLN A 918 -21.50 47.71 -30.39
CA GLN A 918 -20.55 48.76 -30.00
C GLN A 918 -19.86 48.49 -28.65
N GLN A 919 -19.50 47.22 -28.38
CA GLN A 919 -18.80 46.79 -27.16
C GLN A 919 -17.35 46.35 -27.46
N PRO A 920 -16.44 47.28 -27.80
CA PRO A 920 -15.09 46.95 -28.28
C PRO A 920 -14.27 46.11 -27.29
N GLN A 921 -14.41 46.40 -25.99
CA GLN A 921 -13.72 45.65 -24.93
C GLN A 921 -14.19 44.18 -24.86
N GLN A 922 -15.49 43.92 -25.07
CA GLN A 922 -16.01 42.54 -25.11
C GLN A 922 -15.55 41.82 -26.37
N THR A 923 -15.55 42.50 -27.53
CA THR A 923 -14.99 41.97 -28.78
C THR A 923 -13.53 41.55 -28.61
N TYR A 924 -12.71 42.41 -28.00
CA TYR A 924 -11.32 42.13 -27.67
C TYR A 924 -11.18 40.91 -26.74
N ASN A 925 -11.93 40.87 -25.63
CA ASN A 925 -11.84 39.80 -24.63
C ASN A 925 -12.25 38.43 -25.20
N VAL A 926 -13.28 38.39 -26.04
CA VAL A 926 -13.73 37.16 -26.72
C VAL A 926 -12.66 36.62 -27.66
N LEU A 927 -12.03 37.49 -28.44
CA LEU A 927 -10.97 37.12 -29.38
C LEU A 927 -9.69 36.69 -28.64
N LEU A 928 -9.32 37.40 -27.56
CA LEU A 928 -8.20 37.03 -26.71
C LEU A 928 -8.39 35.63 -26.14
N ARG A 929 -9.56 35.38 -25.54
CA ARG A 929 -9.91 34.05 -25.00
C ARG A 929 -9.94 32.98 -26.08
N GLY A 930 -10.38 33.30 -27.29
CA GLY A 930 -10.29 32.38 -28.42
C GLY A 930 -8.85 31.99 -28.77
N LEU A 931 -7.93 32.96 -28.74
CA LEU A 931 -6.50 32.73 -28.98
C LEU A 931 -5.80 31.95 -27.87
N GLU A 932 -6.24 32.05 -26.62
CA GLU A 932 -5.70 31.23 -25.52
C GLU A 932 -5.86 29.72 -25.80
N TYR A 933 -6.96 29.33 -26.45
CA TYR A 933 -7.32 27.93 -26.69
C TYR A 933 -7.11 27.47 -28.14
N ASN A 934 -7.05 28.40 -29.10
CA ASN A 934 -6.75 28.12 -30.50
C ASN A 934 -5.75 29.14 -31.07
N PRO A 935 -4.51 29.17 -30.53
CA PRO A 935 -3.52 30.19 -30.84
C PRO A 935 -3.01 30.16 -32.29
N GLU A 936 -3.24 29.08 -33.03
CA GLU A 936 -2.86 28.94 -34.45
C GLU A 936 -4.03 29.22 -35.42
N SER A 937 -5.17 29.76 -34.94
CA SER A 937 -6.29 30.14 -35.80
C SER A 937 -5.99 31.42 -36.57
N ILE A 938 -5.74 31.29 -37.87
CA ILE A 938 -5.50 32.44 -38.78
C ILE A 938 -6.69 33.43 -38.76
N PRO A 939 -7.97 32.99 -38.87
CA PRO A 939 -9.10 33.91 -38.83
C PRO A 939 -9.23 34.68 -37.50
N VAL A 940 -9.05 34.00 -36.37
CA VAL A 940 -9.13 34.65 -35.04
C VAL A 940 -7.94 35.58 -34.83
N LEU A 941 -6.73 35.21 -35.26
CA LEU A 941 -5.55 36.09 -35.23
C LEU A 941 -5.79 37.39 -36.00
N LYS A 942 -6.31 37.28 -37.24
CA LYS A 942 -6.65 38.45 -38.05
C LYS A 942 -7.69 39.34 -37.35
N ALA A 943 -8.76 38.75 -36.82
CA ALA A 943 -9.79 39.48 -36.10
C ALA A 943 -9.26 40.15 -34.82
N TYR A 944 -8.44 39.44 -34.03
CA TYR A 944 -7.82 39.94 -32.81
C TYR A 944 -6.92 41.16 -33.08
N ILE A 945 -6.05 41.07 -34.10
CA ILE A 945 -5.14 42.16 -34.47
C ILE A 945 -5.94 43.44 -34.78
N LEU A 946 -7.04 43.31 -35.53
CA LEU A 946 -7.89 44.44 -35.88
C LEU A 946 -8.68 44.97 -34.67
N ALA A 947 -9.23 44.08 -33.83
CA ALA A 947 -9.96 44.47 -32.62
C ALA A 947 -9.07 45.14 -31.56
N ALA A 948 -7.79 44.73 -31.46
CA ALA A 948 -6.82 45.38 -30.58
C ALA A 948 -6.54 46.83 -31.00
N LEU A 949 -6.44 47.10 -32.30
CA LEU A 949 -6.35 48.49 -32.81
C LEU A 949 -7.61 49.31 -32.46
N GLU A 950 -8.79 48.74 -32.69
CA GLU A 950 -10.08 49.40 -32.41
C GLU A 950 -10.30 49.65 -30.91
N SER A 951 -9.67 48.86 -30.05
CA SER A 951 -9.69 49.02 -28.59
C SER A 951 -8.58 49.93 -28.04
N GLY A 952 -7.78 50.56 -28.91
CA GLY A 952 -6.69 51.46 -28.51
C GLY A 952 -5.45 50.75 -27.95
N LEU A 953 -5.23 49.49 -28.31
CA LEU A 953 -4.15 48.62 -27.80
C LEU A 953 -3.16 48.20 -28.91
N PRO A 954 -2.48 49.13 -29.60
CA PRO A 954 -1.62 48.81 -30.76
C PRO A 954 -0.41 47.92 -30.40
N ASP A 955 0.15 48.07 -29.20
CA ASP A 955 1.32 47.31 -28.75
C ASP A 955 1.05 45.79 -28.65
N TYR A 956 -0.22 45.43 -28.43
CA TYR A 956 -0.68 44.04 -28.37
C TYR A 956 -0.80 43.36 -29.75
N THR A 957 -0.57 44.08 -30.84
CA THR A 957 -0.63 43.53 -32.21
C THR A 957 0.69 42.95 -32.71
N THR A 958 1.82 43.35 -32.11
CA THR A 958 3.18 43.05 -32.59
C THR A 958 3.49 41.55 -32.64
N GLY A 959 3.25 40.84 -31.53
CA GLY A 959 3.45 39.39 -31.45
C GLY A 959 2.52 38.59 -32.39
N PRO A 960 1.20 38.84 -32.35
CA PRO A 960 0.25 38.20 -33.27
C PRO A 960 0.55 38.46 -34.75
N LEU A 961 1.03 39.64 -35.13
CA LEU A 961 1.46 39.93 -36.51
C LEU A 961 2.67 39.09 -36.93
N ALA A 962 3.67 38.96 -36.06
CA ALA A 962 4.83 38.10 -36.32
C ALA A 962 4.41 36.64 -36.48
N LYS A 963 3.48 36.17 -35.65
CA LYS A 963 2.91 34.82 -35.76
C LYS A 963 2.12 34.63 -37.06
N LEU A 964 1.27 35.59 -37.40
CA LEU A 964 0.47 35.55 -38.63
C LEU A 964 1.36 35.52 -39.88
N LYS A 965 2.50 36.23 -39.87
CA LYS A 965 3.52 36.18 -40.93
C LYS A 965 4.10 34.79 -41.13
N ALA A 966 4.26 34.01 -40.07
CA ALA A 966 4.76 32.63 -40.15
C ALA A 966 3.72 31.62 -40.65
N LEU A 967 2.42 31.94 -40.50
CA LEU A 967 1.32 31.04 -40.87
C LEU A 967 0.74 31.30 -42.27
N LEU A 968 0.87 32.51 -42.80
CA LEU A 968 0.31 32.91 -44.10
C LEU A 968 1.32 32.79 -45.24
N SER A 969 0.81 32.64 -46.46
CA SER A 969 1.62 32.87 -47.66
C SER A 969 2.07 34.35 -47.75
N PRO A 970 3.20 34.65 -48.43
CA PRO A 970 3.67 36.02 -48.59
C PRO A 970 2.60 36.97 -49.16
N ALA A 971 1.82 36.51 -50.15
CA ALA A 971 0.78 37.32 -50.79
C ALA A 971 -0.39 37.63 -49.83
N GLU A 972 -0.87 36.64 -49.07
CA GLU A 972 -1.95 36.82 -48.10
C GLU A 972 -1.53 37.72 -46.94
N TYR A 973 -0.28 37.59 -46.49
CA TYR A 973 0.27 38.45 -45.45
C TYR A 973 0.36 39.91 -45.90
N ILE A 974 0.87 40.18 -47.12
CA ILE A 974 0.92 41.54 -47.68
C ILE A 974 -0.49 42.14 -47.76
N THR A 975 -1.46 41.36 -48.22
CA THR A 975 -2.86 41.79 -48.32
C THR A 975 -3.41 42.20 -46.95
N PHE A 976 -3.25 41.36 -45.93
CA PHE A 976 -3.71 41.65 -44.58
C PHE A 976 -2.94 42.81 -43.92
N HIS A 977 -1.61 42.87 -44.11
CA HIS A 977 -0.78 43.93 -43.55
C HIS A 977 -1.12 45.31 -44.13
N THR A 978 -1.52 45.37 -45.39
CA THR A 978 -2.03 46.61 -46.02
C THR A 978 -3.34 47.05 -45.36
N GLN A 979 -4.26 46.12 -45.09
CA GLN A 979 -5.49 46.38 -44.34
C GLN A 979 -5.21 46.87 -42.92
N TYR A 980 -4.25 46.24 -42.23
CA TYR A 980 -3.81 46.64 -40.88
C TYR A 980 -3.27 48.09 -40.87
N ASN A 981 -2.36 48.43 -41.78
CA ASN A 981 -1.78 49.77 -41.86
C ASN A 981 -2.84 50.84 -42.18
N HIS A 982 -3.80 50.53 -43.05
CA HIS A 982 -4.92 51.42 -43.33
C HIS A 982 -5.76 51.69 -42.07
N ARG A 983 -6.10 50.67 -41.28
CA ARG A 983 -6.86 50.86 -40.03
C ARG A 983 -6.06 51.59 -38.94
N ARG A 984 -4.75 51.38 -38.87
CA ARG A 984 -3.87 52.08 -37.92
C ARG A 984 -3.77 53.58 -38.19
N GLY A 985 -3.90 54.01 -39.45
CA GLY A 985 -3.84 55.42 -39.86
C GLY A 985 -5.14 56.22 -39.71
N ALA A 986 -6.26 55.59 -39.32
CA ALA A 986 -7.53 56.26 -39.10
C ALA A 986 -7.58 56.92 -37.70
N PRO A 987 -8.26 58.07 -37.52
CA PRO A 987 -8.38 58.73 -36.21
C PRO A 987 -9.04 57.79 -35.20
N THR A 988 -8.35 57.53 -34.10
CA THR A 988 -8.79 56.62 -33.03
C THR A 988 -9.89 57.28 -32.21
N PRO A 989 -11.01 56.59 -31.89
CA PRO A 989 -11.94 57.07 -30.87
C PRO A 989 -11.21 57.18 -29.52
N ALA A 990 -11.53 58.22 -28.75
CA ALA A 990 -10.88 58.52 -27.48
C ALA A 990 -10.90 57.30 -26.53
N PRO A 991 -9.82 57.04 -25.77
CA PRO A 991 -9.77 55.90 -24.86
C PRO A 991 -10.89 55.99 -23.82
N ALA A 992 -11.74 54.95 -23.78
CA ALA A 992 -12.74 54.83 -22.72
C ALA A 992 -12.03 54.70 -21.36
N PRO A 993 -12.48 55.42 -20.32
CA PRO A 993 -11.86 55.33 -19.00
C PRO A 993 -12.06 53.94 -18.41
N TRP A 994 -10.95 53.35 -17.93
CA TRP A 994 -10.92 52.07 -17.24
C TRP A 994 -11.81 52.15 -15.99
N ARG A 995 -12.76 51.21 -15.84
CA ARG A 995 -13.52 50.97 -14.61
C ARG A 995 -13.45 49.49 -14.24
#